data_AF-A0AAE0I3F0-F1
#
_entry.id   AF-A0AAE0I3F0-F1
#
_cell.length_a   1.000
_cell.length_b   1.000
_cell.length_c   1.000
_cell.angle_alpha   90.00
_cell.angle_beta   90.00
_cell.angle_gamma   90.00
#
_symmetry.space_group_name_H-M   'P 1'
#
loop_
_entity.id
_entity.type
_entity.pdbx_description
1 polymer ?
#
loop_
_entity_poly.entity_id
_entity_poly.type
_entity_poly.pdbx_seq_one_letter_code
_entity_poly.pdbx_strand_id
1 'polypeptide(L)'
;MDRPDLAGAVPKSESAAADVNANSHDNGRRESLSASVKDHNSRRAAACLVCRRSKIKCEKGRVHNDDRCQRCLQLGVQCVRPDFHVGRRKGVKNKRTGLEKALHQVEQAVRRSGPGAQGIEAAKVVSELKTLLGSGDSSVIEPHQSRRPGHVRQPSNRSDILLPDASSDAGDSSASDQDGISAPQTSTPSHSHAAEESLAVDDAENPLQLLARASDLHVSPKAGNDHPTADVASHQRVRQSKQGEKISEVEKFFQPTRFSLDTGPDLDPIDLGLLTAEEADSLFTFFHHNLAHTRWGLDPALYTAAFTRSRSAFLFTSIAAAAALFMPSASALSKRLSNHCKTLVNRITVDRYRSVEIVLAFMVNVPWMFPGKHSTDDETCWYVSMATNMALDLSLHKIVVPMAPIRDGHYGSIARADCVDPKIALSLDGFGDVDPDSELGRRLLRRRERCWIALFVLERGMCLARGRSYTVPLTPILTGCDQWHMSNIADTMDGHLVSMAVLRRDLDDLFRSIRAICDGSRETLADGAVIAQSIQITVDKFFDQWHAKWGISIGTGPQHRLPPYVQILVTHTRLSIYSSVINHPTAPTEVRHFFHAAGLSSALNVMRAAIQGEGQLSSMPNNTAIMISFAACFALRLSGQLAGTSNLAPSVRTLIEETAEVLERIGSATKHRNGMSALYGKYLKYIVKKAASSAETASRPRMIEALSPRHTAPFQRNTQPGFSVADAMAAGPPPVSGYMDPPVWSEPIQFSSMSDDQIVEALSRVNNEFEPGMSMYPWDDAAALDWLNWSNLPEFAS
;
A
#
# COMPACT_ATOMS: atom_id res chain seq x y z
N MET A 1 -44.74 38.74 13.75
CA MET A 1 -44.65 40.17 14.13
C MET A 1 -43.36 40.71 13.56
N ASP A 2 -43.52 41.75 12.75
CA ASP A 2 -42.53 42.70 12.23
C ASP A 2 -41.38 42.21 11.32
N ARG A 3 -41.73 42.20 10.03
CA ARG A 3 -41.01 42.69 8.84
C ARG A 3 -40.34 44.09 9.04
N PRO A 4 -39.60 44.70 8.08
CA PRO A 4 -39.03 44.21 6.79
C PRO A 4 -37.67 44.84 6.34
N ASP A 5 -37.23 44.46 5.13
CA ASP A 5 -36.68 45.26 4.00
C ASP A 5 -35.39 46.12 4.11
N LEU A 6 -34.40 45.90 3.22
CA LEU A 6 -34.22 46.62 1.93
C LEU A 6 -32.84 46.39 1.27
N ALA A 7 -32.84 46.50 -0.07
CA ALA A 7 -31.72 46.58 -1.03
C ALA A 7 -30.57 47.54 -0.60
N GLY A 8 -29.32 47.45 -1.04
CA GLY A 8 -28.68 47.00 -2.28
C GLY A 8 -27.80 48.15 -2.78
N ALA A 9 -26.49 47.96 -3.00
CA ALA A 9 -25.62 48.84 -3.82
C ALA A 9 -24.16 48.33 -3.87
N VAL A 10 -23.58 48.41 -5.07
CA VAL A 10 -22.15 48.24 -5.40
C VAL A 10 -21.42 49.60 -5.25
N PRO A 11 -20.12 49.65 -4.94
CA PRO A 11 -19.21 50.34 -5.87
C PRO A 11 -17.76 49.78 -5.97
N LYS A 12 -17.26 49.85 -7.22
CA LYS A 12 -15.98 50.34 -7.77
C LYS A 12 -14.63 50.30 -7.01
N SER A 13 -13.63 50.13 -7.88
CA SER A 13 -12.18 50.06 -7.79
C SER A 13 -11.41 51.36 -7.47
N GLU A 14 -10.11 51.15 -7.21
CA GLU A 14 -8.91 52.00 -7.42
C GLU A 14 -8.14 52.53 -6.21
N SER A 15 -6.82 52.50 -6.44
CA SER A 15 -5.64 52.63 -5.58
C SER A 15 -5.27 54.07 -5.19
N ALA A 16 -4.59 54.24 -4.05
CA ALA A 16 -3.41 55.11 -3.90
C ALA A 16 -2.75 54.96 -2.51
N ALA A 17 -1.46 55.26 -2.47
CA ALA A 17 -0.47 55.03 -1.42
C ALA A 17 -0.49 56.02 -0.23
N ALA A 18 0.19 55.67 0.86
CA ALA A 18 0.85 56.61 1.78
C ALA A 18 1.96 55.94 2.63
N ASP A 19 3.10 56.63 2.72
CA ASP A 19 4.34 56.37 3.47
C ASP A 19 4.19 56.30 5.00
N VAL A 20 5.11 55.59 5.70
CA VAL A 20 5.83 56.10 6.90
C VAL A 20 7.20 55.39 7.10
N ASN A 21 8.25 56.12 6.75
CA ASN A 21 9.47 56.48 7.50
C ASN A 21 10.52 55.47 8.07
N ALA A 22 11.76 55.95 7.90
CA ALA A 22 13.10 55.40 8.12
C ALA A 22 13.53 55.13 9.58
N ASN A 23 14.55 54.26 9.76
CA ASN A 23 15.84 54.72 10.31
C ASN A 23 17.05 53.76 10.13
N SER A 24 18.21 54.40 9.95
CA SER A 24 19.59 53.99 10.30
C SER A 24 20.52 53.28 9.30
N HIS A 25 21.35 54.12 8.68
CA HIS A 25 22.82 54.13 8.62
C HIS A 25 23.65 52.96 8.05
N ASP A 26 24.34 53.36 6.98
CA ASP A 26 25.43 52.78 6.20
C ASP A 26 26.79 52.74 6.94
N ASN A 27 27.60 51.70 6.70
CA ASN A 27 29.00 51.86 6.32
C ASN A 27 29.58 50.55 5.72
N GLY A 28 29.97 50.59 4.44
CA GLY A 28 30.59 49.47 3.73
C GLY A 28 32.09 49.28 4.04
N ARG A 29 32.64 48.11 3.64
CA ARG A 29 33.61 47.97 2.52
C ARG A 29 34.38 46.63 2.55
N ARG A 30 34.44 46.01 1.36
CA ARG A 30 35.48 45.15 0.75
C ARG A 30 35.50 43.63 0.94
N GLU A 31 35.56 42.99 -0.23
CA GLU A 31 35.62 41.59 -0.58
C GLU A 31 36.93 40.89 -0.17
N SER A 32 36.85 39.58 0.14
CA SER A 32 37.80 38.57 -0.35
C SER A 32 37.34 37.14 0.01
N LEU A 33 37.02 36.39 -1.05
CA LEU A 33 37.43 35.00 -1.32
C LEU A 33 37.65 34.04 -0.12
N SER A 34 36.72 33.11 0.07
CA SER A 34 36.94 31.65 0.12
C SER A 34 35.79 30.96 0.86
N ALA A 35 34.90 30.33 0.10
CA ALA A 35 33.94 29.39 0.65
C ALA A 35 34.68 28.11 1.03
N SER A 36 35.00 27.95 2.32
CA SER A 36 35.43 26.68 2.90
C SER A 36 34.36 26.17 3.85
N VAL A 37 33.95 24.94 3.59
CA VAL A 37 32.99 24.12 4.32
C VAL A 37 33.27 24.20 5.83
N LYS A 38 32.31 24.71 6.62
CA LYS A 38 32.37 24.65 8.09
C LYS A 38 32.14 23.21 8.54
N ASP A 39 33.26 22.50 8.73
CA ASP A 39 33.34 21.23 9.45
C ASP A 39 32.94 21.45 10.92
N HIS A 40 31.70 21.08 11.25
CA HIS A 40 31.12 21.32 12.57
C HIS A 40 31.45 20.24 13.60
N ASN A 41 32.45 19.38 13.36
CA ASN A 41 32.70 18.19 14.18
C ASN A 41 33.90 18.25 15.15
N SER A 42 34.52 19.41 15.40
CA SER A 42 35.73 19.49 16.24
C SER A 42 35.51 19.79 17.74
N ARG A 43 34.27 19.79 18.25
CA ARG A 43 33.99 20.10 19.66
C ARG A 43 33.63 18.84 20.46
N ARG A 44 34.64 18.16 21.03
CA ARG A 44 34.69 17.54 22.39
C ARG A 44 35.80 16.47 22.46
N ALA A 45 37.06 16.90 22.61
CA ALA A 45 38.15 16.01 23.00
C ALA A 45 38.49 16.20 24.49
N ALA A 46 38.71 15.10 25.23
CA ALA A 46 39.07 15.16 26.64
C ALA A 46 40.49 15.73 26.85
N ALA A 47 40.70 16.45 27.96
CA ALA A 47 42.03 16.88 28.38
C ALA A 47 42.92 15.67 28.71
N CYS A 48 44.22 15.73 28.40
CA CYS A 48 45.15 14.65 28.70
C CYS A 48 45.32 14.44 30.22
N LEU A 49 45.74 13.23 30.62
CA LEU A 49 45.85 12.85 32.03
C LEU A 49 46.82 13.74 32.83
N VAL A 50 47.92 14.20 32.19
CA VAL A 50 48.90 15.10 32.83
C VAL A 50 48.28 16.46 33.14
N CYS A 51 47.64 17.10 32.16
CA CYS A 51 46.96 18.38 32.36
C CYS A 51 45.77 18.26 33.32
N ARG A 52 45.08 17.12 33.33
CA ARG A 52 43.97 16.84 34.26
C ARG A 52 44.46 16.71 35.70
N ARG A 53 45.56 15.99 35.94
CA ARG A 53 46.18 15.85 37.27
C ARG A 53 46.71 17.18 37.80
N SER A 54 47.28 18.00 36.92
CA SER A 54 47.76 19.34 37.26
C SER A 54 46.67 20.42 37.27
N LYS A 55 45.39 20.08 36.99
CA LYS A 55 44.22 20.99 36.96
C LYS A 55 44.40 22.25 36.11
N ILE A 56 44.95 22.07 34.92
CA ILE A 56 45.33 23.15 33.99
C ILE A 56 44.71 22.90 32.61
N LYS A 57 44.56 23.95 31.83
CA LYS A 57 43.98 23.87 30.49
C LYS A 57 44.89 23.05 29.54
N CYS A 58 44.29 22.09 28.84
CA CYS A 58 44.98 21.23 27.88
C CYS A 58 44.67 21.69 26.46
N GLU A 59 45.65 22.26 25.76
CA GLU A 59 45.48 22.75 24.39
C GLU A 59 46.15 21.79 23.38
N LYS A 60 45.42 21.40 22.32
CA LYS A 60 45.94 20.47 21.29
C LYS A 60 47.13 21.12 20.57
N GLY A 61 48.22 20.39 20.34
CA GLY A 61 49.39 20.90 19.63
C GLY A 61 49.03 21.32 18.20
N ARG A 62 49.63 22.41 17.71
CA ARG A 62 49.34 22.98 16.37
C ARG A 62 50.21 22.40 15.24
N VAL A 63 51.02 21.38 15.51
CA VAL A 63 51.93 20.78 14.53
C VAL A 63 51.31 19.50 13.98
N HIS A 64 51.29 19.35 12.66
CA HIS A 64 50.39 18.44 11.95
C HIS A 64 50.73 16.94 12.03
N ASN A 65 51.59 16.50 12.94
CA ASN A 65 51.96 15.08 13.12
C ASN A 65 52.43 14.73 14.56
N ASP A 66 52.05 15.51 15.58
CA ASP A 66 52.31 15.16 16.98
C ASP A 66 51.01 15.18 17.80
N ASP A 67 50.63 14.02 18.34
CA ASP A 67 49.40 13.83 19.11
C ASP A 67 49.46 14.41 20.53
N ARG A 68 50.63 14.93 20.96
CA ARG A 68 50.79 15.51 22.29
C ARG A 68 50.15 16.90 22.41
N CYS A 69 49.70 17.27 23.61
CA CYS A 69 49.23 18.63 23.88
C CYS A 69 50.42 19.59 23.98
N GLN A 70 50.20 20.88 23.69
CA GLN A 70 51.27 21.88 23.58
C GLN A 70 52.15 21.94 24.85
N ARG A 71 51.55 21.76 26.03
CA ARG A 71 52.27 21.73 27.30
C ARG A 71 53.08 20.45 27.52
N CYS A 72 52.51 19.29 27.21
CA CYS A 72 53.23 18.02 27.38
C CYS A 72 54.39 17.93 26.38
N LEU A 73 54.24 18.53 25.20
CA LEU A 73 55.32 18.68 24.22
C LEU A 73 56.46 19.54 24.77
N GLN A 74 56.15 20.72 25.32
CA GLN A 74 57.16 21.62 25.90
C GLN A 74 57.87 21.04 27.13
N LEU A 75 57.16 20.26 27.94
CA LEU A 75 57.73 19.64 29.15
C LEU A 75 58.40 18.29 28.87
N GLY A 76 58.39 17.79 27.63
CA GLY A 76 58.96 16.50 27.27
C GLY A 76 58.31 15.30 27.95
N VAL A 77 57.06 15.41 28.40
CA VAL A 77 56.34 14.37 29.14
C VAL A 77 55.30 13.65 28.27
N GLN A 78 55.02 12.39 28.60
CA GLN A 78 54.08 11.56 27.84
C GLN A 78 52.64 12.09 27.94
N CYS A 79 52.00 12.36 26.79
CA CYS A 79 50.66 12.94 26.72
C CYS A 79 49.61 11.88 26.34
N VAL A 80 48.98 11.26 27.34
CA VAL A 80 47.90 10.28 27.11
C VAL A 80 46.54 10.96 27.25
N ARG A 81 45.70 10.90 26.19
CA ARG A 81 44.30 11.36 26.23
C ARG A 81 43.37 10.16 26.42
N PRO A 82 42.49 10.16 27.44
CA PRO A 82 41.50 9.11 27.62
C PRO A 82 40.32 9.30 26.67
N ASP A 83 39.73 8.19 26.21
CA ASP A 83 38.52 8.21 25.38
C ASP A 83 37.31 8.74 26.16
N PHE A 84 36.51 9.57 25.49
CA PHE A 84 35.39 10.27 26.11
C PHE A 84 34.15 9.37 26.18
N HIS A 85 33.87 8.80 27.35
CA HIS A 85 32.58 8.17 27.63
C HIS A 85 31.63 9.17 28.31
N VAL A 86 30.48 9.44 27.67
CA VAL A 86 29.42 10.25 28.27
C VAL A 86 28.76 9.43 29.38
N GLY A 87 29.15 9.69 30.62
CA GLY A 87 28.62 9.01 31.80
C GLY A 87 28.09 9.95 32.89
N ARG A 88 26.79 9.79 33.16
CA ARG A 88 26.04 10.02 34.42
C ARG A 88 25.39 11.40 34.67
N ARG A 89 24.04 11.41 34.63
CA ARG A 89 23.18 12.43 35.27
C ARG A 89 23.22 12.26 36.81
N LYS A 90 23.29 13.38 37.53
CA LYS A 90 23.27 13.45 39.00
C LYS A 90 21.91 12.98 39.55
N GLY A 91 21.93 12.06 40.52
CA GLY A 91 20.78 11.82 41.41
C GLY A 91 20.42 10.36 41.69
N VAL A 92 21.33 9.55 42.26
CA VAL A 92 20.95 8.32 42.99
C VAL A 92 21.82 8.22 44.24
N LYS A 93 21.18 8.22 45.41
CA LYS A 93 21.81 7.92 46.70
C LYS A 93 22.01 6.40 46.77
N ASN A 94 23.25 5.94 46.86
CA ASN A 94 23.60 4.53 47.07
C ASN A 94 23.05 4.03 48.41
N LYS A 95 21.96 3.27 48.39
CA LYS A 95 21.64 2.24 49.40
C LYS A 95 21.23 0.99 48.62
N ARG A 96 22.10 -0.03 48.61
CA ARG A 96 21.76 -1.35 48.08
C ARG A 96 20.67 -1.96 48.97
N THR A 97 19.56 -2.39 48.39
CA THR A 97 18.43 -3.03 49.10
C THR A 97 18.05 -4.33 48.42
N GLY A 98 17.56 -5.30 49.20
CA GLY A 98 17.06 -6.58 48.66
C GLY A 98 18.17 -7.45 48.06
N LEU A 99 17.88 -8.03 46.90
CA LEU A 99 18.71 -9.05 46.24
C LEU A 99 20.14 -8.56 45.95
N GLU A 100 20.35 -7.28 45.63
CA GLU A 100 21.69 -6.72 45.43
C GLU A 100 22.54 -6.69 46.71
N LYS A 101 21.90 -6.53 47.88
CA LYS A 101 22.59 -6.63 49.17
C LYS A 101 22.92 -8.09 49.49
N ALA A 102 22.02 -9.02 49.16
CA ALA A 102 22.24 -10.45 49.33
C ALA A 102 23.34 -10.96 48.38
N LEU A 103 23.31 -10.59 47.10
CA LEU A 103 24.36 -10.89 46.11
C LEU A 103 25.71 -10.33 46.55
N HIS A 104 25.76 -9.08 47.03
CA HIS A 104 26.99 -8.50 47.54
C HIS A 104 27.48 -9.15 48.85
N GLN A 105 26.57 -9.63 49.71
CA GLN A 105 26.94 -10.39 50.92
C GLN A 105 27.47 -11.78 50.56
N VAL A 106 26.88 -12.45 49.57
CA VAL A 106 27.37 -13.72 49.02
C VAL A 106 28.72 -13.53 48.36
N GLU A 107 28.88 -12.48 47.56
CA GLU A 107 30.14 -12.16 46.86
C GLU A 107 31.26 -11.78 47.85
N GLN A 108 30.93 -11.11 48.96
CA GLN A 108 31.86 -10.86 50.06
C GLN A 108 32.18 -12.11 50.89
N ALA A 109 31.22 -13.02 51.08
CA ALA A 109 31.44 -14.29 51.80
C ALA A 109 32.32 -15.26 50.99
N VAL A 110 32.13 -15.31 49.67
CA VAL A 110 32.97 -16.09 48.74
C VAL A 110 34.39 -15.52 48.66
N ARG A 111 34.55 -14.19 48.64
CA ARG A 111 35.89 -13.56 48.64
C ARG A 111 36.66 -13.71 49.95
N ARG A 112 35.97 -13.87 51.08
CA ARG A 112 36.60 -14.11 52.40
C ARG A 112 37.01 -15.56 52.60
N SER A 113 36.44 -16.49 51.83
CA SER A 113 36.80 -17.90 51.86
C SER A 113 37.85 -18.17 50.78
N GLY A 114 39.12 -17.89 51.08
CA GLY A 114 40.24 -18.34 50.25
C GLY A 114 40.27 -19.88 50.12
N PRO A 115 41.05 -20.44 49.17
CA PRO A 115 40.93 -21.83 48.71
C PRO A 115 41.53 -22.89 49.67
N GLY A 116 41.21 -22.80 50.97
CA GLY A 116 41.77 -23.68 52.00
C GLY A 116 41.05 -23.73 53.34
N ALA A 117 39.74 -23.43 53.41
CA ALA A 117 38.96 -23.57 54.65
C ALA A 117 37.99 -24.76 54.59
N GLN A 118 38.12 -25.66 55.58
CA GLN A 118 37.48 -26.96 55.67
C GLN A 118 36.00 -26.89 56.09
N GLY A 119 35.13 -27.52 55.28
CA GLY A 119 34.02 -28.40 55.69
C GLY A 119 32.77 -27.85 56.40
N ILE A 120 32.89 -26.90 57.33
CA ILE A 120 31.79 -26.64 58.29
C ILE A 120 31.05 -25.31 58.00
N GLU A 121 31.70 -24.34 57.36
CA GLU A 121 31.09 -23.02 57.10
C GLU A 121 30.27 -22.97 55.79
N ALA A 122 30.66 -23.77 54.78
CA ALA A 122 29.92 -23.91 53.53
C ALA A 122 28.54 -24.57 53.72
N ALA A 123 28.43 -25.52 54.65
CA ALA A 123 27.17 -26.20 54.95
C ALA A 123 26.12 -25.26 55.57
N LYS A 124 26.57 -24.27 56.34
CA LYS A 124 25.69 -23.28 56.98
C LYS A 124 25.10 -22.32 55.95
N VAL A 125 25.91 -21.86 54.99
CA VAL A 125 25.48 -21.02 53.87
C VAL A 125 24.49 -21.75 52.95
N VAL A 126 24.73 -23.05 52.69
CA VAL A 126 23.82 -23.89 51.89
C VAL A 126 22.50 -24.18 52.61
N SER A 127 22.53 -24.34 53.94
CA SER A 127 21.31 -24.50 54.75
C SER A 127 20.45 -23.24 54.74
N GLU A 128 21.08 -22.06 54.82
CA GLU A 128 20.39 -20.76 54.82
C GLU A 128 19.77 -20.45 53.44
N LEU A 129 20.45 -20.87 52.35
CA LEU A 129 19.94 -20.84 50.98
C LEU A 129 18.74 -21.77 50.76
N LYS A 130 18.73 -22.97 51.37
CA LYS A 130 17.60 -23.91 51.27
C LYS A 130 16.35 -23.41 52.00
N THR A 131 16.50 -22.73 53.14
CA THR A 131 15.38 -22.09 53.83
C THR A 131 14.78 -20.90 53.07
N LEU A 132 15.57 -20.22 52.23
CA LEU A 132 15.07 -19.13 51.37
C LEU A 132 14.33 -19.63 50.12
N LEU A 133 14.53 -20.89 49.72
CA LEU A 133 13.94 -21.49 48.52
C LEU A 133 12.72 -22.40 48.80
N GLY A 134 12.32 -22.57 50.06
CA GLY A 134 11.45 -23.68 50.50
C GLY A 134 10.11 -23.32 51.17
N SER A 135 9.52 -22.14 50.93
CA SER A 135 8.24 -21.76 51.55
C SER A 135 7.19 -21.34 50.52
N GLY A 136 6.35 -22.30 50.13
CA GLY A 136 5.18 -22.12 49.29
C GLY A 136 4.50 -23.46 48.98
N ASP A 137 3.77 -23.98 49.97
CA ASP A 137 3.10 -25.28 49.96
C ASP A 137 1.88 -25.33 49.01
N SER A 138 1.68 -26.48 48.35
CA SER A 138 0.46 -26.88 47.63
C SER A 138 -0.23 -27.94 48.46
N SER A 139 -1.47 -27.69 48.88
CA SER A 139 -2.25 -28.67 49.64
C SER A 139 -3.03 -29.61 48.72
N VAL A 140 -2.72 -30.92 48.73
CA VAL A 140 -3.69 -31.99 48.46
C VAL A 140 -3.31 -33.26 49.25
N ILE A 141 -4.14 -33.56 50.26
CA ILE A 141 -4.80 -34.83 50.62
C ILE A 141 -4.05 -36.16 50.36
N GLU A 142 -3.76 -36.84 51.45
CA GLU A 142 -3.33 -38.25 51.61
C GLU A 142 -4.45 -39.26 51.25
N PRO A 143 -4.15 -40.56 50.94
CA PRO A 143 -3.80 -41.50 52.02
C PRO A 143 -2.82 -42.66 51.69
N HIS A 144 -2.04 -42.98 52.72
CA HIS A 144 -1.56 -44.30 53.21
C HIS A 144 -1.43 -45.53 52.28
N GLN A 145 -0.24 -46.17 52.27
CA GLN A 145 0.11 -47.34 53.12
C GLN A 145 1.44 -48.04 52.70
N SER A 146 2.30 -48.20 53.71
CA SER A 146 3.01 -49.45 54.06
C SER A 146 4.22 -50.00 53.28
N ARG A 147 5.36 -49.98 54.01
CA ARG A 147 6.44 -51.01 54.13
C ARG A 147 7.71 -50.94 53.25
N ARG A 148 8.78 -50.54 53.94
CA ARG A 148 10.23 -50.84 53.77
C ARG A 148 10.56 -52.30 54.19
N PRO A 149 11.83 -52.78 54.10
CA PRO A 149 13.00 -52.31 53.32
C PRO A 149 13.87 -53.42 52.67
N GLY A 150 14.80 -52.99 51.81
CA GLY A 150 16.15 -53.56 51.70
C GLY A 150 16.56 -53.92 50.26
N HIS A 151 17.80 -53.76 49.78
CA HIS A 151 19.02 -53.15 50.31
C HIS A 151 20.06 -53.24 49.16
N VAL A 152 21.01 -52.28 49.10
CA VAL A 152 22.42 -52.44 48.64
C VAL A 152 22.81 -52.29 47.14
N ARG A 153 23.65 -51.25 46.93
CA ARG A 153 24.85 -51.10 46.03
C ARG A 153 24.70 -50.80 44.52
N GLN A 154 24.91 -49.51 44.20
CA GLN A 154 26.09 -48.91 43.51
C GLN A 154 27.27 -49.83 43.13
N PRO A 155 28.25 -49.35 42.33
CA PRO A 155 28.20 -48.52 41.12
C PRO A 155 29.24 -48.99 40.07
N SER A 156 29.40 -48.25 38.97
CA SER A 156 30.68 -47.94 38.27
C SER A 156 30.48 -48.00 36.75
N ASN A 157 31.14 -47.25 35.89
CA ASN A 157 31.82 -45.95 35.87
C ASN A 157 32.38 -45.87 34.44
N ARG A 158 32.55 -44.65 33.91
CA ARG A 158 33.54 -44.27 32.87
C ARG A 158 33.36 -44.84 31.45
N SER A 159 33.71 -44.15 30.37
CA SER A 159 34.06 -42.75 30.10
C SER A 159 34.28 -42.58 28.59
N ASP A 160 34.37 -41.31 28.16
CA ASP A 160 35.16 -40.82 27.02
C ASP A 160 34.53 -40.73 25.61
N ILE A 161 33.95 -39.56 25.36
CA ILE A 161 34.38 -38.51 24.39
C ILE A 161 35.17 -38.99 23.14
N LEU A 162 34.63 -38.75 21.93
CA LEU A 162 35.14 -37.85 20.88
C LEU A 162 34.32 -37.98 19.57
N LEU A 163 33.88 -36.84 19.04
CA LEU A 163 33.43 -36.57 17.66
C LEU A 163 34.68 -36.30 16.76
N PRO A 164 34.57 -35.98 15.45
CA PRO A 164 33.51 -36.19 14.43
C PRO A 164 34.11 -36.80 13.13
N ASP A 165 33.33 -37.05 12.07
CA ASP A 165 33.46 -36.34 10.77
C ASP A 165 32.52 -36.90 9.68
N ALA A 166 32.34 -36.04 8.67
CA ALA A 166 31.48 -36.08 7.50
C ALA A 166 31.64 -37.28 6.54
N SER A 167 30.57 -37.56 5.78
CA SER A 167 30.54 -37.38 4.32
C SER A 167 29.24 -37.90 3.69
N SER A 168 28.71 -37.13 2.74
CA SER A 168 27.98 -37.49 1.51
C SER A 168 27.70 -38.98 1.21
N ASP A 169 26.52 -39.31 0.68
CA ASP A 169 26.31 -39.39 -0.78
C ASP A 169 24.85 -39.71 -1.14
N ALA A 170 24.57 -39.52 -2.43
CA ALA A 170 23.33 -39.41 -3.18
C ALA A 170 22.48 -40.68 -3.40
N GLY A 171 21.33 -40.46 -4.08
CA GLY A 171 20.48 -41.46 -4.75
C GLY A 171 19.01 -41.28 -4.37
N ASP A 172 18.21 -40.47 -5.08
CA ASP A 172 17.63 -40.66 -6.42
C ASP A 172 16.58 -41.79 -6.52
N SER A 173 15.50 -41.46 -7.26
CA SER A 173 14.42 -42.29 -7.80
C SER A 173 13.11 -42.50 -7.00
N SER A 174 12.13 -41.66 -7.38
CA SER A 174 10.90 -42.03 -8.11
C SER A 174 9.86 -43.02 -7.52
N ALA A 175 8.70 -42.43 -7.21
CA ALA A 175 7.33 -42.80 -7.61
C ALA A 175 6.86 -44.27 -7.63
N SER A 176 5.87 -44.58 -6.79
CA SER A 176 4.55 -45.08 -7.26
C SER A 176 3.54 -45.22 -6.10
N ASP A 177 2.29 -44.97 -6.45
CA ASP A 177 1.08 -44.94 -5.62
C ASP A 177 0.72 -46.29 -4.98
N GLN A 178 0.15 -46.27 -3.77
CA GLN A 178 -1.16 -46.87 -3.49
C GLN A 178 -1.70 -46.58 -2.08
N ASP A 179 -3.01 -46.34 -2.05
CA ASP A 179 -3.88 -46.08 -0.91
C ASP A 179 -3.82 -47.12 0.20
N GLY A 180 -3.91 -46.65 1.44
CA GLY A 180 -4.09 -47.48 2.64
C GLY A 180 -4.46 -46.65 3.85
N ILE A 181 -5.77 -46.48 4.08
CA ILE A 181 -6.35 -45.90 5.29
C ILE A 181 -5.90 -46.70 6.52
N SER A 182 -5.20 -46.08 7.47
CA SER A 182 -5.06 -46.58 8.85
C SER A 182 -4.75 -45.45 9.83
N ALA A 183 -5.49 -45.47 10.94
CA ALA A 183 -5.54 -44.49 12.02
C ALA A 183 -4.19 -44.28 12.76
N PRO A 184 -3.97 -43.11 13.38
CA PRO A 184 -2.70 -42.77 14.03
C PRO A 184 -2.56 -43.51 15.36
N GLN A 185 -1.49 -44.31 15.49
CA GLN A 185 -1.03 -44.82 16.77
C GLN A 185 -0.24 -43.74 17.52
N THR A 186 -0.59 -43.57 18.78
CA THR A 186 0.03 -42.69 19.78
C THR A 186 1.50 -43.04 20.01
N SER A 187 2.41 -42.29 19.40
CA SER A 187 3.82 -42.25 19.78
C SER A 187 4.07 -41.15 20.81
N THR A 188 4.50 -41.59 22.00
CA THR A 188 5.05 -40.79 23.10
C THR A 188 6.02 -39.69 22.63
N PRO A 189 5.93 -38.45 23.14
CA PRO A 189 6.84 -37.38 22.76
C PRO A 189 8.24 -37.66 23.34
N SER A 190 9.21 -37.81 22.46
CA SER A 190 10.64 -37.80 22.78
C SER A 190 11.05 -36.43 23.34
N HIS A 191 11.73 -36.44 24.49
CA HIS A 191 12.21 -35.29 25.27
C HIS A 191 13.22 -34.35 24.55
N SER A 192 13.36 -34.40 23.22
CA SER A 192 14.31 -33.58 22.46
C SER A 192 13.79 -32.20 22.08
N HIS A 193 12.46 -31.98 21.96
CA HIS A 193 11.90 -30.68 21.56
C HIS A 193 11.80 -29.64 22.70
N ALA A 194 11.82 -30.07 23.97
CA ALA A 194 11.69 -29.16 25.11
C ALA A 194 12.93 -28.26 25.33
N ALA A 195 14.10 -28.64 24.80
CA ALA A 195 15.32 -27.88 24.99
C ALA A 195 15.45 -26.67 24.04
N GLU A 196 14.86 -26.73 22.84
CA GLU A 196 14.90 -25.62 21.86
C GLU A 196 13.89 -24.51 22.19
N GLU A 197 12.74 -24.84 22.78
CA GLU A 197 11.73 -23.85 23.22
C GLU A 197 12.25 -22.96 24.36
N SER A 198 13.30 -23.39 25.09
CA SER A 198 13.91 -22.64 26.19
C SER A 198 14.67 -21.36 25.76
N LEU A 199 14.93 -21.16 24.47
CA LEU A 199 15.60 -19.96 23.94
C LEU A 199 14.64 -18.93 23.33
N ALA A 200 13.36 -19.27 23.18
CA ALA A 200 12.38 -18.36 22.59
C ALA A 200 11.98 -17.26 23.59
N VAL A 201 12.15 -16.00 23.19
CA VAL A 201 11.64 -14.85 23.95
C VAL A 201 10.31 -14.44 23.34
N ASP A 202 9.22 -14.76 24.04
CA ASP A 202 7.88 -14.36 23.61
C ASP A 202 7.79 -12.84 23.40
N ASP A 203 7.19 -12.42 22.29
CA ASP A 203 6.93 -11.03 21.90
C ASP A 203 8.18 -10.16 21.65
N ALA A 204 9.38 -10.74 21.55
CA ALA A 204 10.60 -10.01 21.18
C ALA A 204 10.54 -9.39 19.75
N GLU A 205 9.60 -9.85 18.94
CA GLU A 205 9.33 -9.37 17.58
C GLU A 205 8.77 -7.93 17.57
N ASN A 206 8.19 -7.48 18.68
CA ASN A 206 7.73 -6.09 18.85
C ASN A 206 8.32 -5.51 20.15
N PRO A 207 9.32 -4.61 20.05
CA PRO A 207 9.97 -4.02 21.22
C PRO A 207 9.00 -3.35 22.19
N LEU A 208 7.92 -2.72 21.71
CA LEU A 208 6.93 -2.08 22.57
C LEU A 208 6.02 -3.10 23.27
N GLN A 209 5.68 -4.19 22.59
CA GLN A 209 4.89 -5.28 23.18
C GLN A 209 5.70 -6.03 24.25
N LEU A 210 6.99 -6.25 24.01
CA LEU A 210 7.90 -6.82 25.00
C LEU A 210 8.01 -5.93 26.24
N LEU A 211 8.14 -4.61 26.06
CA LEU A 211 8.14 -3.64 27.16
C LEU A 211 6.81 -3.65 27.93
N ALA A 212 5.69 -3.77 27.23
CA ALA A 212 4.38 -3.83 27.84
C ALA A 212 4.23 -5.06 28.74
N ARG A 213 4.60 -6.24 28.23
CA ARG A 213 4.62 -7.48 29.02
C ARG A 213 5.57 -7.43 30.21
N ALA A 214 6.72 -6.78 30.05
CA ALA A 214 7.65 -6.59 31.17
C ALA A 214 7.01 -5.76 32.30
N SER A 215 6.10 -4.83 31.98
CA SER A 215 5.34 -4.08 32.99
C SER A 215 4.39 -4.98 33.79
N ASP A 216 3.73 -5.96 33.15
CA ASP A 216 2.83 -6.89 33.83
C ASP A 216 3.57 -7.80 34.84
N LEU A 217 4.84 -8.12 34.59
CA LEU A 217 5.68 -8.91 35.50
C LEU A 217 6.06 -8.15 36.79
N HIS A 218 5.98 -6.81 36.78
CA HIS A 218 6.40 -5.98 37.91
C HIS A 218 5.32 -5.75 38.98
N VAL A 219 4.12 -6.35 38.85
CA VAL A 219 2.99 -6.13 39.77
C VAL A 219 2.38 -7.45 40.27
N SER A 220 3.09 -8.11 41.18
CA SER A 220 2.43 -8.92 42.21
C SER A 220 3.19 -8.80 43.52
N PRO A 221 2.93 -7.76 44.34
CA PRO A 221 3.35 -7.81 45.73
C PRO A 221 2.44 -8.83 46.43
N LYS A 222 2.96 -10.03 46.69
CA LYS A 222 2.37 -10.92 47.70
C LYS A 222 2.12 -10.08 48.95
N ALA A 223 0.87 -9.99 49.39
CA ALA A 223 0.50 -9.36 50.65
C ALA A 223 1.14 -10.15 51.80
N GLY A 224 2.37 -9.81 52.15
CA GLY A 224 2.98 -10.21 53.41
C GLY A 224 2.33 -9.42 54.53
N ASN A 225 1.57 -10.12 55.36
CA ASN A 225 1.11 -9.61 56.65
C ASN A 225 2.32 -9.26 57.52
N ASP A 226 2.76 -8.01 57.50
CA ASP A 226 3.62 -7.45 58.55
C ASP A 226 3.06 -6.08 58.96
N HIS A 227 2.53 -6.01 60.18
CA HIS A 227 2.14 -4.77 60.86
C HIS A 227 3.39 -3.94 61.21
N PRO A 228 3.51 -2.68 60.77
CA PRO A 228 4.38 -1.72 61.43
C PRO A 228 3.56 -0.85 62.39
N THR A 229 4.06 -0.76 63.61
CA THR A 229 3.58 0.11 64.68
C THR A 229 3.44 1.57 64.23
N ALA A 230 2.33 2.19 64.64
CA ALA A 230 2.01 3.58 64.42
C ALA A 230 3.01 4.48 65.16
N ASP A 231 3.80 5.25 64.42
CA ASP A 231 4.14 6.66 64.73
C ASP A 231 5.21 7.26 63.78
N VAL A 232 5.03 7.15 62.45
CA VAL A 232 5.71 8.02 61.45
C VAL A 232 4.83 8.21 60.18
N ALA A 233 3.50 8.25 60.32
CA ALA A 233 2.57 7.99 59.19
C ALA A 233 2.11 9.20 58.35
N SER A 234 2.46 10.45 58.68
CA SER A 234 1.89 11.62 57.98
C SER A 234 2.70 12.11 56.77
N HIS A 235 4.04 12.05 56.82
CA HIS A 235 4.91 12.49 55.71
C HIS A 235 5.27 11.38 54.71
N GLN A 236 5.07 10.10 55.06
CA GLN A 236 5.25 8.98 54.12
C GLN A 236 4.02 8.74 53.23
N ARG A 237 2.79 8.99 53.71
CA ARG A 237 1.55 8.77 52.93
C ARG A 237 1.43 9.69 51.70
N VAL A 238 1.78 10.96 51.80
CA VAL A 238 1.73 11.90 50.65
C VAL A 238 2.83 11.59 49.61
N ARG A 239 3.96 11.05 50.07
CA ARG A 239 5.06 10.66 49.19
C ARG A 239 4.80 9.30 48.53
N GLN A 240 4.14 8.38 49.24
CA GLN A 240 3.65 7.11 48.70
C GLN A 240 2.45 7.29 47.76
N SER A 241 1.53 8.23 47.99
CA SER A 241 0.41 8.48 47.04
C SER A 241 0.91 9.09 45.74
N LYS A 242 1.82 10.08 45.78
CA LYS A 242 2.46 10.63 44.56
C LYS A 242 3.36 9.62 43.84
N GLN A 243 3.86 8.62 44.54
CA GLN A 243 4.70 7.57 43.97
C GLN A 243 3.84 6.42 43.42
N GLY A 244 2.70 6.11 44.05
CA GLY A 244 1.66 5.22 43.52
C GLY A 244 0.93 5.78 42.31
N GLU A 245 0.65 7.09 42.27
CA GLU A 245 0.11 7.78 41.08
C GLU A 245 1.11 7.73 39.91
N LYS A 246 2.40 7.97 40.17
CA LYS A 246 3.45 7.86 39.14
C LYS A 246 3.70 6.43 38.67
N ILE A 247 3.61 5.45 39.57
CA ILE A 247 3.69 4.02 39.21
C ILE A 247 2.45 3.65 38.37
N SER A 248 1.26 4.14 38.72
CA SER A 248 0.03 3.95 37.92
C SER A 248 0.09 4.61 36.54
N GLU A 249 0.71 5.79 36.40
CA GLU A 249 0.93 6.43 35.09
C GLU A 249 1.91 5.65 34.20
N VAL A 250 2.99 5.14 34.79
CA VAL A 250 3.97 4.29 34.09
C VAL A 250 3.31 2.96 33.69
N GLU A 251 2.57 2.32 34.58
CA GLU A 251 1.81 1.10 34.29
C GLU A 251 0.79 1.34 33.16
N LYS A 252 0.02 2.44 33.21
CA LYS A 252 -0.91 2.81 32.11
C LYS A 252 -0.21 3.01 30.78
N PHE A 253 1.00 3.58 30.78
CA PHE A 253 1.76 3.80 29.54
C PHE A 253 2.26 2.49 28.92
N PHE A 254 2.67 1.52 29.75
CA PHE A 254 3.14 0.21 29.31
C PHE A 254 2.05 -0.86 29.32
N GLN A 255 0.77 -0.51 29.44
CA GLN A 255 -0.30 -1.49 29.26
C GLN A 255 -0.42 -1.93 27.79
N PRO A 256 -0.94 -3.15 27.54
CA PRO A 256 -1.25 -3.61 26.19
C PRO A 256 -2.12 -2.58 25.45
N THR A 257 -1.83 -2.39 24.16
CA THR A 257 -2.49 -1.38 23.33
C THR A 257 -4.00 -1.56 23.37
N ARG A 258 -4.72 -0.53 23.86
CA ARG A 258 -6.17 -0.44 23.80
C ARG A 258 -6.55 0.64 22.80
N PHE A 259 -7.41 0.28 21.86
CA PHE A 259 -7.91 1.19 20.85
C PHE A 259 -9.26 1.76 21.27
N SER A 260 -9.42 3.08 21.13
CA SER A 260 -10.68 3.77 21.34
C SER A 260 -11.50 3.76 20.05
N LEU A 261 -12.80 3.45 20.18
CA LEU A 261 -13.75 3.55 19.08
C LEU A 261 -14.22 5.01 18.92
N ASP A 262 -14.58 5.39 17.70
CA ASP A 262 -15.19 6.68 17.37
C ASP A 262 -16.71 6.66 17.62
N THR A 263 -17.10 6.31 18.85
CA THR A 263 -18.50 6.19 19.29
C THR A 263 -18.80 7.24 20.34
N GLY A 264 -19.89 7.99 20.16
CA GLY A 264 -20.35 9.00 21.12
C GLY A 264 -21.48 9.84 20.55
N PRO A 265 -22.35 10.41 21.39
CA PRO A 265 -23.50 11.20 20.94
C PRO A 265 -23.10 12.48 20.20
N ASP A 266 -21.87 12.96 20.39
CA ASP A 266 -21.27 14.11 19.70
C ASP A 266 -20.64 13.74 18.33
N LEU A 267 -20.52 12.44 18.03
CA LEU A 267 -19.99 11.90 16.79
C LEU A 267 -21.07 11.22 15.95
N ASP A 268 -22.10 10.66 16.59
CA ASP A 268 -23.15 9.88 15.96
C ASP A 268 -24.07 10.76 15.10
N PRO A 269 -24.18 10.50 13.78
CA PRO A 269 -24.99 11.34 12.90
C PRO A 269 -26.50 11.25 13.18
N ILE A 270 -27.01 10.20 13.83
CA ILE A 270 -28.43 10.13 14.24
C ILE A 270 -28.67 11.01 15.46
N ASP A 271 -27.80 10.93 16.47
CA ASP A 271 -27.96 11.74 17.70
C ASP A 271 -27.74 13.23 17.42
N LEU A 272 -26.90 13.55 16.43
CA LEU A 272 -26.71 14.91 15.89
C LEU A 272 -27.88 15.39 14.99
N GLY A 273 -28.87 14.53 14.70
CA GLY A 273 -30.02 14.87 13.85
C GLY A 273 -29.67 15.08 12.36
N LEU A 274 -28.58 14.47 11.88
CA LEU A 274 -28.16 14.54 10.49
C LEU A 274 -28.93 13.55 9.60
N LEU A 275 -29.32 12.40 10.14
CA LEU A 275 -30.22 11.42 9.54
C LEU A 275 -31.10 10.72 10.58
N THR A 276 -32.21 10.13 10.15
CA THR A 276 -33.03 9.24 11.00
C THR A 276 -32.58 7.78 10.93
N ALA A 277 -33.04 6.95 11.85
CA ALA A 277 -32.77 5.50 11.81
C ALA A 277 -33.38 4.83 10.57
N GLU A 278 -34.58 5.24 10.16
CA GLU A 278 -35.27 4.72 8.96
C GLU A 278 -34.54 5.09 7.66
N GLU A 279 -34.02 6.33 7.60
CA GLU A 279 -33.15 6.76 6.50
C GLU A 279 -31.87 5.93 6.47
N ALA A 280 -31.27 5.65 7.63
CA ALA A 280 -30.07 4.83 7.72
C ALA A 280 -30.29 3.42 7.18
N ASP A 281 -31.35 2.73 7.59
CA ASP A 281 -31.64 1.37 7.13
C ASP A 281 -31.87 1.33 5.60
N SER A 282 -32.58 2.33 5.08
CA SER A 282 -32.80 2.48 3.63
C SER A 282 -31.50 2.69 2.86
N LEU A 283 -30.60 3.53 3.38
CA LEU A 283 -29.29 3.81 2.77
C LEU A 283 -28.36 2.59 2.83
N PHE A 284 -28.32 1.87 3.95
CA PHE A 284 -27.54 0.64 4.08
C PHE A 284 -28.02 -0.44 3.12
N THR A 285 -29.34 -0.60 3.00
CA THR A 285 -29.94 -1.50 2.02
C THR A 285 -29.53 -1.10 0.60
N PHE A 286 -29.65 0.18 0.25
CA PHE A 286 -29.22 0.68 -1.06
C PHE A 286 -27.73 0.43 -1.33
N PHE A 287 -26.86 0.69 -0.34
CA PHE A 287 -25.42 0.48 -0.46
C PHE A 287 -25.07 -0.98 -0.78
N HIS A 288 -25.60 -1.93 0.00
CA HIS A 288 -25.29 -3.35 -0.20
C HIS A 288 -25.80 -3.88 -1.54
N HIS A 289 -26.98 -3.44 -1.99
CA HIS A 289 -27.53 -3.87 -3.27
C HIS A 289 -26.83 -3.25 -4.49
N ASN A 290 -26.42 -1.97 -4.40
CA ASN A 290 -26.02 -1.20 -5.58
C ASN A 290 -24.54 -0.84 -5.61
N LEU A 291 -23.85 -0.78 -4.47
CA LEU A 291 -22.51 -0.19 -4.37
C LEU A 291 -21.43 -1.16 -3.88
N ALA A 292 -21.80 -2.12 -3.00
CA ALA A 292 -20.87 -3.05 -2.37
C ALA A 292 -20.07 -3.90 -3.36
N HIS A 293 -20.61 -4.19 -4.54
CA HIS A 293 -19.91 -4.93 -5.61
C HIS A 293 -18.61 -4.22 -6.08
N THR A 294 -18.52 -2.90 -5.91
CA THR A 294 -17.30 -2.13 -6.21
C THR A 294 -16.42 -1.90 -4.99
N ARG A 295 -16.92 -2.19 -3.77
CA ARG A 295 -16.32 -1.92 -2.46
C ARG A 295 -16.33 -3.18 -1.58
N TRP A 296 -15.34 -4.03 -1.80
CA TRP A 296 -15.11 -5.21 -0.97
C TRP A 296 -14.67 -4.82 0.45
N GLY A 297 -14.96 -5.70 1.41
CA GLY A 297 -14.61 -5.49 2.83
C GLY A 297 -15.80 -5.61 3.79
N LEU A 298 -17.01 -5.39 3.29
CA LEU A 298 -18.22 -5.28 4.11
C LEU A 298 -19.14 -6.51 3.91
N ASP A 299 -19.06 -7.48 4.83
CA ASP A 299 -20.02 -8.59 4.90
C ASP A 299 -21.41 -8.06 5.32
N PRO A 300 -22.44 -8.15 4.46
CA PRO A 300 -23.78 -7.63 4.75
C PRO A 300 -24.47 -8.34 5.92
N ALA A 301 -24.09 -9.58 6.24
CA ALA A 301 -24.63 -10.29 7.40
C ALA A 301 -24.11 -9.73 8.73
N LEU A 302 -22.95 -9.06 8.71
CA LEU A 302 -22.37 -8.41 9.88
C LEU A 302 -22.62 -6.90 9.88
N TYR A 303 -22.33 -6.22 8.78
CA TYR A 303 -22.40 -4.76 8.63
C TYR A 303 -23.80 -4.27 8.33
N THR A 304 -24.69 -4.48 9.30
CA THR A 304 -26.00 -3.83 9.39
C THR A 304 -25.86 -2.39 9.89
N ALA A 305 -26.89 -1.56 9.71
CA ALA A 305 -26.91 -0.20 10.25
C ALA A 305 -26.67 -0.19 11.77
N ALA A 306 -27.36 -1.08 12.50
CA ALA A 306 -27.23 -1.22 13.95
C ALA A 306 -25.83 -1.63 14.39
N PHE A 307 -25.27 -2.70 13.82
CA PHE A 307 -23.91 -3.13 14.15
C PHE A 307 -22.90 -2.04 13.83
N THR A 308 -22.96 -1.47 12.62
CA THR A 308 -22.01 -0.46 12.18
C THR A 308 -22.05 0.79 13.09
N ARG A 309 -23.25 1.28 13.42
CA ARG A 309 -23.45 2.41 14.34
C ARG A 309 -22.83 2.16 15.72
N SER A 310 -22.99 0.94 16.25
CA SER A 310 -22.42 0.56 17.55
C SER A 310 -20.89 0.49 17.57
N ARG A 311 -20.26 0.45 16.38
CA ARG A 311 -18.83 0.20 16.23
C ARG A 311 -18.05 1.41 15.73
N SER A 312 -18.63 2.24 14.87
CA SER A 312 -17.98 3.42 14.31
C SER A 312 -18.98 4.41 13.71
N ALA A 313 -18.98 5.63 14.21
CA ALA A 313 -19.73 6.73 13.61
C ALA A 313 -19.21 7.04 12.19
N PHE A 314 -17.90 6.91 11.95
CA PHE A 314 -17.29 7.20 10.67
C PHE A 314 -17.66 6.19 9.60
N LEU A 315 -17.59 4.89 9.86
CA LEU A 315 -18.03 3.89 8.88
C LEU A 315 -19.53 4.03 8.60
N PHE A 316 -20.32 4.21 9.65
CA PHE A 316 -21.77 4.38 9.55
C PHE A 316 -22.14 5.58 8.66
N THR A 317 -21.52 6.73 8.91
CA THR A 317 -21.69 7.94 8.10
C THR A 317 -21.17 7.74 6.67
N SER A 318 -20.06 7.03 6.49
CA SER A 318 -19.44 6.82 5.17
C SER A 318 -20.32 5.97 4.25
N ILE A 319 -20.90 4.88 4.77
CA ILE A 319 -21.84 4.02 4.03
C ILE A 319 -23.09 4.84 3.64
N ALA A 320 -23.66 5.57 4.60
CA ALA A 320 -24.84 6.40 4.38
C ALA A 320 -24.57 7.54 3.37
N ALA A 321 -23.42 8.20 3.47
CA ALA A 321 -23.00 9.27 2.55
C ALA A 321 -22.81 8.74 1.12
N ALA A 322 -22.16 7.57 0.98
CA ALA A 322 -21.97 6.91 -0.30
C ALA A 322 -23.31 6.55 -0.95
N ALA A 323 -24.23 5.92 -0.20
CA ALA A 323 -25.58 5.62 -0.72
C ALA A 323 -26.33 6.89 -1.16
N ALA A 324 -26.33 7.93 -0.32
CA ALA A 324 -27.00 9.19 -0.61
C ALA A 324 -26.42 9.90 -1.85
N LEU A 325 -25.14 9.69 -2.17
CA LEU A 325 -24.51 10.22 -3.39
C LEU A 325 -25.16 9.67 -4.67
N PHE A 326 -25.61 8.41 -4.64
CA PHE A 326 -26.19 7.71 -5.79
C PHE A 326 -27.72 7.70 -5.82
N MET A 327 -28.37 8.18 -4.75
CA MET A 327 -29.84 8.33 -4.72
C MET A 327 -30.27 9.70 -5.27
N PRO A 328 -31.09 9.77 -6.34
CA PRO A 328 -31.46 11.05 -6.97
C PRO A 328 -32.17 12.05 -6.05
N SER A 329 -32.96 11.57 -5.08
CA SER A 329 -33.71 12.39 -4.12
C SER A 329 -32.90 12.83 -2.90
N ALA A 330 -31.68 12.31 -2.70
CA ALA A 330 -30.94 12.43 -1.44
C ALA A 330 -29.87 13.54 -1.44
N SER A 331 -29.98 14.57 -2.28
CA SER A 331 -28.93 15.59 -2.44
C SER A 331 -28.57 16.32 -1.13
N ALA A 332 -29.58 16.75 -0.36
CA ALA A 332 -29.35 17.42 0.92
C ALA A 332 -28.67 16.49 1.95
N LEU A 333 -29.08 15.22 1.96
CA LEU A 333 -28.52 14.18 2.83
C LEU A 333 -27.07 13.84 2.44
N SER A 334 -26.78 13.72 1.14
CA SER A 334 -25.42 13.50 0.65
C SER A 334 -24.48 14.63 1.09
N LYS A 335 -24.91 15.90 0.94
CA LYS A 335 -24.10 17.06 1.33
C LYS A 335 -23.81 17.07 2.84
N ARG A 336 -24.82 16.88 3.68
CA ARG A 336 -24.65 16.95 5.14
C ARG A 336 -23.83 15.78 5.69
N LEU A 337 -24.05 14.56 5.20
CA LEU A 337 -23.28 13.38 5.63
C LEU A 337 -21.83 13.45 5.13
N SER A 338 -21.59 13.92 3.90
CA SER A 338 -20.22 14.12 3.38
C SER A 338 -19.43 15.15 4.20
N ASN A 339 -20.09 16.23 4.64
CA ASN A 339 -19.47 17.20 5.54
C ASN A 339 -19.16 16.58 6.90
N HIS A 340 -20.06 15.73 7.42
CA HIS A 340 -19.83 15.03 8.68
C HIS A 340 -18.67 14.03 8.58
N CYS A 341 -18.54 13.29 7.47
CA CYS A 341 -17.37 12.44 7.22
C CYS A 341 -16.06 13.22 7.36
N LYS A 342 -15.97 14.44 6.79
CA LYS A 342 -14.78 15.29 6.91
C LYS A 342 -14.51 15.71 8.35
N THR A 343 -15.55 16.02 9.13
CA THR A 343 -15.43 16.30 10.57
C THR A 343 -14.91 15.10 11.33
N LEU A 344 -15.45 13.90 11.06
CA LEU A 344 -15.05 12.66 11.71
C LEU A 344 -13.60 12.28 11.40
N VAL A 345 -13.13 12.48 10.17
CA VAL A 345 -11.72 12.28 9.80
C VAL A 345 -10.77 13.12 10.67
N ASN A 346 -11.12 14.38 10.91
CA ASN A 346 -10.35 15.25 11.81
C ASN A 346 -10.37 14.74 13.24
N ARG A 347 -11.54 14.31 13.75
CA ARG A 347 -11.70 13.74 15.09
C ARG A 347 -10.89 12.46 15.27
N ILE A 348 -10.95 11.54 14.32
CA ILE A 348 -10.15 10.31 14.31
C ILE A 348 -8.67 10.61 14.42
N THR A 349 -8.19 11.63 13.72
CA THR A 349 -6.78 12.02 13.73
C THR A 349 -6.38 12.65 15.07
N VAL A 350 -7.19 13.59 15.58
CA VAL A 350 -6.89 14.33 16.82
C VAL A 350 -7.03 13.45 18.06
N ASP A 351 -8.14 12.71 18.15
CA ASP A 351 -8.51 11.90 19.31
C ASP A 351 -7.96 10.46 19.22
N ARG A 352 -7.32 10.13 18.09
CA ARG A 352 -6.57 8.88 17.83
C ARG A 352 -7.42 7.60 17.84
N TYR A 353 -8.70 7.70 17.46
CA TYR A 353 -9.60 6.55 17.32
C TYR A 353 -9.08 5.52 16.31
N ARG A 354 -9.25 4.23 16.62
CA ARG A 354 -8.82 3.11 15.78
C ARG A 354 -9.77 1.93 15.93
N SER A 355 -10.17 1.36 14.80
CA SER A 355 -10.97 0.14 14.72
C SER A 355 -10.89 -0.41 13.30
N VAL A 356 -11.26 -1.69 13.12
CA VAL A 356 -11.42 -2.28 11.77
C VAL A 356 -12.42 -1.47 10.94
N GLU A 357 -13.47 -0.98 11.60
CA GLU A 357 -14.50 -0.16 10.97
C GLU A 357 -13.95 1.17 10.43
N ILE A 358 -13.07 1.85 11.19
CA ILE A 358 -12.44 3.09 10.72
C ILE A 358 -11.56 2.81 9.49
N VAL A 359 -10.82 1.70 9.45
CA VAL A 359 -10.04 1.30 8.26
C VAL A 359 -10.95 1.15 7.05
N LEU A 360 -12.06 0.43 7.19
CA LEU A 360 -13.06 0.26 6.14
C LEU A 360 -13.69 1.60 5.73
N ALA A 361 -13.93 2.50 6.68
CA ALA A 361 -14.51 3.81 6.40
C ALA A 361 -13.59 4.64 5.50
N PHE A 362 -12.28 4.66 5.77
CA PHE A 362 -11.31 5.28 4.88
C PHE A 362 -11.38 4.67 3.47
N MET A 363 -11.47 3.34 3.36
CA MET A 363 -11.56 2.64 2.07
C MET A 363 -12.87 2.91 1.30
N VAL A 364 -13.99 3.05 2.00
CA VAL A 364 -15.32 3.31 1.41
C VAL A 364 -15.41 4.70 0.78
N ASN A 365 -14.72 5.71 1.32
CA ASN A 365 -14.77 7.08 0.81
C ASN A 365 -13.92 7.31 -0.46
N VAL A 366 -12.78 6.62 -0.59
CA VAL A 366 -11.84 6.72 -1.74
C VAL A 366 -12.46 6.70 -3.15
N PRO A 367 -13.44 5.84 -3.49
CA PRO A 367 -13.83 5.59 -4.89
C PRO A 367 -14.58 6.76 -5.51
N TRP A 368 -15.23 7.57 -4.68
CA TRP A 368 -16.17 8.60 -5.12
C TRP A 368 -15.82 9.97 -4.53
N MET A 369 -14.55 10.18 -4.18
CA MET A 369 -14.03 11.49 -3.83
C MET A 369 -14.26 12.47 -4.99
N PHE A 370 -14.62 13.71 -4.63
CA PHE A 370 -14.77 14.79 -5.60
C PHE A 370 -13.41 15.17 -6.19
N PRO A 371 -13.38 15.61 -7.46
CA PRO A 371 -12.14 16.08 -8.07
C PRO A 371 -11.54 17.27 -7.30
N GLY A 372 -10.23 17.23 -7.10
CA GLY A 372 -9.45 18.37 -6.62
C GLY A 372 -9.24 19.42 -7.71
N LYS A 373 -8.42 20.45 -7.43
CA LYS A 373 -8.08 21.47 -8.44
C LYS A 373 -7.16 20.88 -9.52
N HIS A 374 -6.23 20.03 -9.11
CA HIS A 374 -5.35 19.25 -9.99
C HIS A 374 -5.60 17.75 -9.83
N SER A 375 -5.07 16.95 -10.76
CA SER A 375 -5.25 15.50 -10.83
C SER A 375 -4.76 14.72 -9.60
N THR A 376 -3.88 15.32 -8.80
CA THR A 376 -3.31 14.70 -7.59
C THR A 376 -3.75 15.38 -6.29
N ASP A 377 -4.66 16.36 -6.37
CA ASP A 377 -5.09 17.13 -5.20
C ASP A 377 -6.15 16.40 -4.34
N ASP A 378 -6.64 15.25 -4.81
CA ASP A 378 -7.59 14.45 -4.04
C ASP A 378 -6.93 13.80 -2.80
N GLU A 379 -7.75 13.47 -1.80
CA GLU A 379 -7.27 12.92 -0.53
C GLU A 379 -7.01 11.40 -0.61
N THR A 380 -7.12 10.76 -1.78
CA THR A 380 -7.09 9.30 -1.92
C THR A 380 -5.85 8.69 -1.29
N CYS A 381 -4.67 9.25 -1.61
CA CYS A 381 -3.41 8.74 -1.11
C CYS A 381 -3.31 8.86 0.42
N TRP A 382 -3.87 9.93 0.97
CA TRP A 382 -3.88 10.15 2.41
C TRP A 382 -4.82 9.18 3.12
N TYR A 383 -6.03 8.95 2.58
CA TYR A 383 -6.99 7.98 3.12
C TYR A 383 -6.43 6.56 3.10
N VAL A 384 -5.82 6.14 2.00
CA VAL A 384 -5.20 4.81 1.90
C VAL A 384 -4.01 4.68 2.86
N SER A 385 -3.17 5.72 2.99
CA SER A 385 -2.05 5.70 3.94
C SER A 385 -2.53 5.60 5.39
N MET A 386 -3.60 6.32 5.75
CA MET A 386 -4.19 6.25 7.08
C MET A 386 -4.78 4.86 7.35
N ALA A 387 -5.52 4.31 6.38
CA ALA A 387 -6.06 2.95 6.45
C ALA A 387 -4.95 1.91 6.65
N THR A 388 -3.85 1.99 5.89
CA THR A 388 -2.70 1.09 6.03
C THR A 388 -2.04 1.17 7.40
N ASN A 389 -1.75 2.38 7.89
CA ASN A 389 -1.13 2.54 9.21
C ASN A 389 -2.04 1.99 10.33
N MET A 390 -3.34 2.29 10.29
CA MET A 390 -4.28 1.77 11.28
C MET A 390 -4.45 0.25 11.19
N ALA A 391 -4.48 -0.32 9.99
CA ALA A 391 -4.55 -1.77 9.79
C ALA A 391 -3.31 -2.49 10.34
N LEU A 392 -2.13 -1.89 10.21
CA LEU A 392 -0.89 -2.39 10.80
C LEU A 392 -0.91 -2.29 12.33
N ASP A 393 -1.30 -1.14 12.88
CA ASP A 393 -1.47 -0.93 14.34
C ASP A 393 -2.42 -1.98 14.94
N LEU A 394 -3.53 -2.26 14.25
CA LEU A 394 -4.54 -3.25 14.64
C LEU A 394 -4.10 -4.69 14.42
N SER A 395 -2.93 -4.95 13.83
CA SER A 395 -2.46 -6.30 13.46
C SER A 395 -3.41 -7.06 12.52
N LEU A 396 -4.01 -6.37 11.55
CA LEU A 396 -4.86 -7.02 10.52
C LEU A 396 -4.05 -7.82 9.50
N HIS A 397 -2.76 -7.54 9.41
CA HIS A 397 -1.81 -8.18 8.51
C HIS A 397 -1.36 -9.57 8.95
N LYS A 398 -1.67 -9.96 10.21
CA LYS A 398 -1.28 -11.22 10.83
C LYS A 398 -2.34 -12.31 10.61
N ILE A 399 -1.91 -13.52 10.30
CA ILE A 399 -2.77 -14.69 10.18
C ILE A 399 -3.40 -15.01 11.53
N VAL A 400 -4.70 -15.26 11.54
CA VAL A 400 -5.43 -15.72 12.71
C VAL A 400 -5.29 -17.23 12.84
N VAL A 401 -4.54 -17.69 13.84
CA VAL A 401 -4.31 -19.12 14.09
C VAL A 401 -4.23 -19.40 15.60
N PRO A 402 -4.86 -20.46 16.12
CA PRO A 402 -4.72 -20.85 17.51
C PRO A 402 -3.24 -21.10 17.85
N MET A 403 -2.72 -20.46 18.90
CA MET A 403 -1.28 -20.54 19.19
C MET A 403 -0.83 -21.90 19.76
N ALA A 404 -1.75 -22.70 20.31
CA ALA A 404 -1.45 -24.01 20.87
C ALA A 404 -0.82 -24.99 19.84
N PRO A 405 -1.43 -25.25 18.66
CA PRO A 405 -0.85 -26.14 17.64
C PRO A 405 0.43 -25.61 16.97
N ILE A 406 0.76 -24.32 17.09
CA ILE A 406 2.02 -23.75 16.59
C ILE A 406 3.20 -24.15 17.49
N ARG A 407 2.98 -24.24 18.81
CA ARG A 407 4.02 -24.70 19.77
C ARG A 407 4.40 -26.15 19.54
N ASP A 408 3.45 -26.95 19.06
CA ASP A 408 3.64 -28.38 18.76
C ASP A 408 4.17 -28.64 17.33
N GLY A 409 4.50 -27.60 16.55
CA GLY A 409 5.09 -27.74 15.21
C GLY A 409 4.14 -28.22 14.11
N HIS A 410 2.81 -28.23 14.34
CA HIS A 410 1.83 -28.78 13.39
C HIS A 410 1.50 -27.84 12.21
N TYR A 411 1.73 -26.53 12.37
CA TYR A 411 1.61 -25.55 11.28
C TYR A 411 3.00 -25.26 10.69
N GLY A 412 3.41 -26.08 9.73
CA GLY A 412 4.67 -25.88 9.02
C GLY A 412 4.86 -24.43 8.50
N SER A 413 6.10 -23.96 8.55
CA SER A 413 6.65 -22.75 7.90
C SER A 413 6.07 -21.36 8.20
N ILE A 414 5.03 -21.18 9.02
CA ILE A 414 4.53 -19.83 9.37
C ILE A 414 5.26 -19.30 10.60
N ALA A 415 5.94 -18.16 10.47
CA ALA A 415 6.62 -17.54 11.59
C ALA A 415 5.61 -17.03 12.64
N ARG A 416 5.95 -17.20 13.92
CA ARG A 416 5.12 -16.72 15.04
C ARG A 416 4.83 -15.22 14.94
N ALA A 417 5.80 -14.43 14.48
CA ALA A 417 5.67 -12.99 14.22
C ALA A 417 4.47 -12.64 13.33
N ASP A 418 4.14 -13.51 12.38
CA ASP A 418 3.08 -13.32 11.41
C ASP A 418 1.71 -13.81 11.91
N CYS A 419 1.64 -14.33 13.13
CA CYS A 419 0.44 -14.95 13.70
C CYS A 419 -0.19 -14.09 14.81
N VAL A 420 -1.50 -14.21 14.98
CA VAL A 420 -2.25 -13.69 16.13
C VAL A 420 -3.25 -14.73 16.62
N ASP A 421 -3.32 -14.90 17.94
CA ASP A 421 -4.30 -15.80 18.55
C ASP A 421 -5.73 -15.25 18.34
N PRO A 422 -6.71 -16.10 17.98
CA PRO A 422 -8.09 -15.68 17.80
C PRO A 422 -8.68 -14.91 18.98
N LYS A 423 -8.40 -15.31 20.23
CA LYS A 423 -8.93 -14.63 21.42
C LYS A 423 -8.29 -13.26 21.60
N ILE A 424 -7.00 -13.14 21.31
CA ILE A 424 -6.29 -11.86 21.34
C ILE A 424 -6.84 -10.93 20.27
N ALA A 425 -7.03 -11.43 19.04
CA ALA A 425 -7.59 -10.66 17.93
C ALA A 425 -9.00 -10.12 18.24
N LEU A 426 -9.88 -10.96 18.80
CA LEU A 426 -11.21 -10.53 19.24
C LEU A 426 -11.13 -9.52 20.39
N SER A 427 -10.25 -9.74 21.38
CA SER A 427 -10.07 -8.80 22.48
C SER A 427 -9.55 -7.44 22.03
N LEU A 428 -8.64 -7.38 21.06
CA LEU A 428 -8.14 -6.12 20.48
C LEU A 428 -9.27 -5.32 19.83
N ASP A 429 -10.25 -6.03 19.25
CA ASP A 429 -11.43 -5.44 18.64
C ASP A 429 -12.56 -5.17 19.65
N GLY A 430 -12.38 -5.44 20.95
CA GLY A 430 -13.40 -5.24 21.97
C GLY A 430 -14.50 -6.31 21.99
N PHE A 431 -14.19 -7.52 21.54
CA PHE A 431 -15.06 -8.71 21.56
C PHE A 431 -14.44 -9.87 22.35
N GLY A 432 -13.68 -9.57 23.41
CA GLY A 432 -12.92 -10.57 24.17
C GLY A 432 -13.78 -11.61 24.91
N ASP A 433 -15.08 -11.37 25.02
CA ASP A 433 -16.10 -12.26 25.58
C ASP A 433 -16.73 -13.21 24.55
N VAL A 434 -16.49 -12.98 23.26
CA VAL A 434 -17.02 -13.81 22.18
C VAL A 434 -16.15 -15.05 21.99
N ASP A 435 -16.79 -16.21 21.94
CA ASP A 435 -16.13 -17.48 21.63
C ASP A 435 -15.61 -17.48 20.17
N PRO A 436 -14.31 -17.66 19.92
CA PRO A 436 -13.74 -17.70 18.56
C PRO A 436 -14.36 -18.73 17.62
N ASP A 437 -14.80 -19.88 18.17
CA ASP A 437 -15.34 -20.98 17.37
C ASP A 437 -16.84 -20.82 17.07
N SER A 438 -17.50 -19.89 17.75
CA SER A 438 -18.88 -19.52 17.46
C SER A 438 -19.02 -18.90 16.06
N GLU A 439 -20.21 -19.01 15.46
CA GLU A 439 -20.49 -18.41 14.15
C GLU A 439 -20.15 -16.91 14.11
N LEU A 440 -20.51 -16.17 15.16
CA LEU A 440 -20.19 -14.75 15.29
C LEU A 440 -18.68 -14.52 15.43
N GLY A 441 -17.99 -15.30 16.27
CA GLY A 441 -16.54 -15.22 16.46
C GLY A 441 -15.79 -15.42 15.15
N ARG A 442 -16.13 -16.46 14.39
CA ARG A 442 -15.52 -16.73 13.07
C ARG A 442 -15.76 -15.59 12.08
N ARG A 443 -16.96 -14.99 12.05
CA ARG A 443 -17.24 -13.83 11.19
C ARG A 443 -16.46 -12.59 11.59
N LEU A 444 -16.33 -12.31 12.90
CA LEU A 444 -15.55 -11.19 13.43
C LEU A 444 -14.05 -11.32 13.15
N LEU A 445 -13.50 -12.54 13.19
CA LEU A 445 -12.12 -12.82 12.81
C LEU A 445 -11.93 -12.68 11.29
N ARG A 446 -12.83 -13.29 10.50
CA ARG A 446 -12.82 -13.21 9.04
C ARG A 446 -12.93 -11.77 8.53
N ARG A 447 -13.68 -10.90 9.24
CA ARG A 447 -13.75 -9.45 8.99
C ARG A 447 -12.37 -8.79 8.99
N ARG A 448 -11.46 -9.19 9.89
CA ARG A 448 -10.09 -8.65 9.96
C ARG A 448 -9.31 -9.01 8.70
N GLU A 449 -9.32 -10.27 8.32
CA GLU A 449 -8.66 -10.79 7.13
C GLU A 449 -9.24 -10.16 5.86
N ARG A 450 -10.57 -10.09 5.76
CA ARG A 450 -11.28 -9.45 4.65
C ARG A 450 -10.89 -8.00 4.48
N CYS A 451 -10.82 -7.24 5.58
CA CYS A 451 -10.38 -5.85 5.57
C CYS A 451 -8.96 -5.72 5.03
N TRP A 452 -8.04 -6.58 5.45
CA TRP A 452 -6.65 -6.59 4.97
C TRP A 452 -6.55 -6.91 3.46
N ILE A 453 -7.23 -7.95 2.99
CA ILE A 453 -7.25 -8.33 1.57
C ILE A 453 -7.86 -7.20 0.72
N ALA A 454 -8.98 -6.61 1.18
CA ALA A 454 -9.63 -5.51 0.48
C ALA A 454 -8.76 -4.25 0.43
N LEU A 455 -8.01 -3.95 1.50
CA LEU A 455 -7.06 -2.84 1.53
C LEU A 455 -5.92 -3.06 0.54
N PHE A 456 -5.33 -4.26 0.52
CA PHE A 456 -4.30 -4.63 -0.46
C PHE A 456 -4.81 -4.42 -1.89
N VAL A 457 -6.01 -4.94 -2.20
CA VAL A 457 -6.57 -4.77 -3.53
C VAL A 457 -6.79 -3.30 -3.84
N LEU A 458 -7.41 -2.52 -2.96
CA LEU A 458 -7.62 -1.09 -3.18
C LEU A 458 -6.31 -0.34 -3.46
N GLU A 459 -5.29 -0.55 -2.63
CA GLU A 459 -4.00 0.12 -2.72
C GLU A 459 -3.27 -0.23 -4.01
N ARG A 460 -3.17 -1.51 -4.38
CA ARG A 460 -2.54 -1.94 -5.62
C ARG A 460 -3.23 -1.37 -6.85
N GLY A 461 -4.57 -1.29 -6.85
CA GLY A 461 -5.32 -0.67 -7.95
C GLY A 461 -5.11 0.83 -8.06
N MET A 462 -5.01 1.51 -6.92
CA MET A 462 -4.71 2.94 -6.85
C MET A 462 -3.30 3.24 -7.35
N CYS A 463 -2.31 2.46 -6.92
CA CYS A 463 -0.93 2.58 -7.33
C CYS A 463 -0.75 2.29 -8.83
N LEU A 464 -1.41 1.25 -9.36
CA LEU A 464 -1.39 0.94 -10.79
C LEU A 464 -1.98 2.08 -11.63
N ALA A 465 -3.12 2.65 -11.23
CA ALA A 465 -3.77 3.73 -11.97
C ALA A 465 -3.00 5.07 -11.90
N ARG A 466 -2.27 5.32 -10.80
CA ARG A 466 -1.54 6.58 -10.56
C ARG A 466 -0.03 6.48 -10.77
N GLY A 467 0.49 5.32 -11.19
CA GLY A 467 1.93 5.09 -11.38
C GLY A 467 2.76 5.21 -10.09
N ARG A 468 2.23 4.79 -8.94
CA ARG A 468 2.92 4.86 -7.65
C ARG A 468 3.48 3.50 -7.22
N SER A 469 4.49 3.53 -6.35
CA SER A 469 5.02 2.33 -5.69
C SER A 469 4.04 1.81 -4.63
N TYR A 470 4.08 0.50 -4.42
CA TYR A 470 3.25 -0.16 -3.44
C TYR A 470 3.74 0.04 -2.00
N THR A 471 2.81 0.16 -1.07
CA THR A 471 3.04 0.44 0.34
C THR A 471 2.50 -0.65 1.26
N VAL A 472 1.46 -1.37 0.85
CA VAL A 472 0.94 -2.52 1.59
C VAL A 472 1.86 -3.72 1.35
N PRO A 473 2.48 -4.29 2.41
CA PRO A 473 3.39 -5.40 2.28
C PRO A 473 2.66 -6.67 1.87
N LEU A 474 3.36 -7.55 1.16
CA LEU A 474 2.85 -8.89 0.90
C LEU A 474 3.04 -9.74 2.17
N THR A 475 1.93 -10.19 2.74
CA THR A 475 1.92 -10.98 4.00
C THR A 475 1.45 -12.40 3.76
N PRO A 476 1.67 -13.33 4.72
CA PRO A 476 1.20 -14.70 4.61
C PRO A 476 -0.30 -14.85 4.31
N ILE A 477 -1.16 -13.95 4.79
CA ILE A 477 -2.59 -13.90 4.41
C ILE A 477 -2.74 -13.77 2.90
N LEU A 478 -2.00 -12.85 2.29
CA LEU A 478 -2.11 -12.53 0.86
C LEU A 478 -1.47 -13.61 -0.02
N THR A 479 -0.35 -14.19 0.41
CA THR A 479 0.29 -15.30 -0.32
C THR A 479 -0.57 -16.56 -0.31
N GLY A 480 -1.33 -16.81 0.76
CA GLY A 480 -2.21 -17.98 0.90
C GLY A 480 -3.69 -17.76 0.59
N CYS A 481 -4.10 -16.57 0.09
CA CYS A 481 -5.53 -16.23 0.02
C CYS A 481 -6.36 -16.96 -1.04
N ASP A 482 -5.74 -17.71 -1.96
CA ASP A 482 -6.38 -18.33 -3.13
C ASP A 482 -7.67 -19.09 -2.83
N GLN A 483 -7.73 -19.77 -1.69
CA GLN A 483 -8.89 -20.57 -1.27
C GLN A 483 -9.69 -19.91 -0.15
N TRP A 484 -9.27 -18.74 0.35
CA TRP A 484 -9.87 -18.08 1.51
C TRP A 484 -11.37 -17.78 1.31
N HIS A 485 -11.79 -17.50 0.08
CA HIS A 485 -13.19 -17.25 -0.29
C HIS A 485 -14.08 -18.51 -0.21
N MET A 486 -13.51 -19.72 -0.20
CA MET A 486 -14.25 -20.97 -0.07
C MET A 486 -14.53 -21.27 1.40
N SER A 487 -15.60 -20.68 1.94
CA SER A 487 -16.01 -20.87 3.34
C SER A 487 -17.53 -20.90 3.44
N ASN A 488 -18.06 -21.64 4.42
CA ASN A 488 -19.48 -21.67 4.74
C ASN A 488 -20.00 -20.32 5.29
N ILE A 489 -19.10 -19.42 5.69
CA ILE A 489 -19.39 -18.06 6.16
C ILE A 489 -18.85 -17.00 5.20
N ALA A 490 -18.49 -17.39 3.97
CA ALA A 490 -18.05 -16.47 2.96
C ALA A 490 -19.19 -15.53 2.54
N ASP A 491 -18.83 -14.28 2.27
CA ASP A 491 -19.72 -13.37 1.55
C ASP A 491 -19.68 -13.70 0.05
N THR A 492 -20.78 -13.42 -0.64
CA THR A 492 -20.90 -13.61 -2.10
C THR A 492 -19.81 -12.89 -2.90
N MET A 493 -19.30 -11.76 -2.40
CA MET A 493 -18.26 -10.98 -3.07
C MET A 493 -16.84 -11.39 -2.71
N ASP A 494 -16.64 -12.33 -1.78
CA ASP A 494 -15.30 -12.80 -1.38
C ASP A 494 -14.53 -13.40 -2.57
N GLY A 495 -15.22 -14.09 -3.50
CA GLY A 495 -14.60 -14.64 -4.71
C GLY A 495 -14.07 -13.54 -5.65
N HIS A 496 -14.82 -12.45 -5.83
CA HIS A 496 -14.37 -11.30 -6.62
C HIS A 496 -13.19 -10.57 -5.97
N LEU A 497 -13.20 -10.44 -4.64
CA LEU A 497 -12.11 -9.85 -3.88
C LEU A 497 -10.81 -10.66 -4.03
N VAL A 498 -10.89 -11.98 -3.79
CA VAL A 498 -9.71 -12.85 -3.82
C VAL A 498 -9.17 -12.99 -5.24
N SER A 499 -10.02 -13.10 -6.26
CA SER A 499 -9.55 -13.19 -7.65
C SER A 499 -8.71 -11.98 -8.06
N MET A 500 -9.10 -10.78 -7.61
CA MET A 500 -8.34 -9.56 -7.83
C MET A 500 -7.09 -9.44 -6.93
N ALA A 501 -7.13 -9.97 -5.71
CA ALA A 501 -5.95 -10.05 -4.86
C ALA A 501 -4.88 -10.94 -5.51
N VAL A 502 -5.25 -12.12 -5.98
CA VAL A 502 -4.37 -13.06 -6.69
C VAL A 502 -3.81 -12.43 -7.96
N LEU A 503 -4.67 -11.82 -8.80
CA LEU A 503 -4.22 -11.16 -10.03
C LEU A 503 -3.14 -10.11 -9.76
N ARG A 504 -3.31 -9.31 -8.71
CA ARG A 504 -2.41 -8.19 -8.38
C ARG A 504 -1.17 -8.63 -7.61
N ARG A 505 -1.24 -9.71 -6.83
CA ARG A 505 -0.10 -10.33 -6.17
C ARG A 505 0.88 -10.89 -7.18
N ASP A 506 0.37 -11.65 -8.14
CA ASP A 506 1.21 -12.42 -9.08
C ASP A 506 1.71 -11.55 -10.26
N LEU A 507 1.22 -10.31 -10.37
CA LEU A 507 1.58 -9.37 -11.42
C LEU A 507 3.07 -8.97 -11.41
N ASP A 508 3.66 -8.82 -10.22
CA ASP A 508 5.08 -8.43 -10.09
C ASP A 508 6.02 -9.51 -10.66
N ASP A 509 5.65 -10.79 -10.53
CA ASP A 509 6.41 -11.93 -11.06
C ASP A 509 6.34 -11.97 -12.58
N LEU A 510 5.17 -11.68 -13.13
CA LEU A 510 4.99 -11.54 -14.57
C LEU A 510 5.83 -10.39 -15.13
N PHE A 511 5.81 -9.21 -14.48
CA PHE A 511 6.65 -8.08 -14.89
C PHE A 511 8.14 -8.44 -14.88
N ARG A 512 8.61 -9.14 -13.83
CA ARG A 512 10.00 -9.61 -13.75
C ARG A 512 10.34 -10.57 -14.88
N SER A 513 9.44 -11.50 -15.18
CA SER A 513 9.62 -12.50 -16.24
C SER A 513 9.71 -11.85 -17.62
N ILE A 514 8.83 -10.89 -17.95
CA ILE A 514 8.84 -10.19 -19.25
C ILE A 514 10.12 -9.36 -19.41
N ARG A 515 10.54 -8.63 -18.38
CA ARG A 515 11.80 -7.87 -18.42
C ARG A 515 13.01 -8.78 -18.62
N ALA A 516 13.05 -9.92 -17.93
CA ALA A 516 14.12 -10.90 -18.10
C ALA A 516 14.17 -11.47 -19.53
N ILE A 517 13.02 -11.74 -20.15
CA ILE A 517 12.96 -12.17 -21.56
C ILE A 517 13.52 -11.08 -22.49
N CYS A 518 13.15 -9.80 -22.25
CA CYS A 518 13.70 -8.68 -23.02
C CYS A 518 15.22 -8.54 -22.84
N ASP A 519 15.74 -8.67 -21.61
CA ASP A 519 17.18 -8.52 -21.35
C ASP A 519 18.01 -9.68 -21.91
N GLY A 520 17.50 -10.91 -21.84
CA GLY A 520 18.14 -12.10 -22.41
C GLY A 520 18.30 -12.05 -23.93
N SER A 521 17.52 -11.22 -24.62
CA SER A 521 17.64 -11.03 -26.08
C SER A 521 19.00 -10.49 -26.54
N ARG A 522 19.78 -9.90 -25.63
CA ARG A 522 21.13 -9.37 -25.94
C ARG A 522 22.21 -10.44 -25.94
N GLU A 523 21.99 -11.54 -25.23
CA GLU A 523 23.00 -12.58 -24.98
C GLU A 523 22.93 -13.69 -26.02
N THR A 524 21.72 -14.06 -26.41
CA THR A 524 21.44 -14.94 -27.55
C THR A 524 21.16 -14.08 -28.78
N LEU A 525 21.79 -14.35 -29.92
CA LEU A 525 21.42 -13.84 -31.27
C LEU A 525 20.04 -14.37 -31.69
N ALA A 526 19.04 -14.30 -30.80
CA ALA A 526 17.72 -14.83 -30.97
C ALA A 526 16.89 -13.89 -31.84
N ASP A 527 16.06 -14.48 -32.70
CA ASP A 527 15.12 -13.75 -33.55
C ASP A 527 14.13 -12.96 -32.68
N GLY A 528 14.00 -11.65 -32.95
CA GLY A 528 13.07 -10.76 -32.27
C GLY A 528 11.61 -11.23 -32.36
N ALA A 529 11.23 -11.91 -33.45
CA ALA A 529 9.90 -12.49 -33.60
C ALA A 529 9.64 -13.64 -32.62
N VAL A 530 10.65 -14.49 -32.38
CA VAL A 530 10.57 -15.60 -31.40
C VAL A 530 10.47 -15.04 -29.99
N ILE A 531 11.20 -13.97 -29.68
CA ILE A 531 11.12 -13.30 -28.38
C ILE A 531 9.73 -12.70 -28.17
N ALA A 532 9.18 -12.00 -29.18
CA ALA A 532 7.83 -11.45 -29.12
C ALA A 532 6.78 -12.55 -28.88
N GLN A 533 6.89 -13.68 -29.58
CA GLN A 533 6.02 -14.84 -29.38
C GLN A 533 6.16 -15.43 -27.97
N SER A 534 7.38 -15.53 -27.44
CA SER A 534 7.62 -16.00 -26.06
C SER A 534 6.96 -15.09 -25.03
N ILE A 535 7.01 -13.77 -25.23
CA ILE A 535 6.34 -12.80 -24.36
C ILE A 535 4.83 -12.96 -24.46
N GLN A 536 4.29 -13.08 -25.68
CA GLN A 536 2.86 -13.30 -25.90
C GLN A 536 2.38 -14.56 -25.17
N ILE A 537 3.04 -15.70 -25.36
CA ILE A 537 2.70 -16.96 -24.68
C ILE A 537 2.74 -16.81 -23.16
N THR A 538 3.73 -16.07 -22.63
CA THR A 538 3.86 -15.84 -21.19
C THR A 538 2.69 -15.03 -20.64
N VAL A 539 2.29 -13.96 -21.33
CA VAL A 539 1.16 -13.11 -20.94
C VAL A 539 -0.16 -13.86 -21.08
N ASP A 540 -0.39 -14.52 -22.21
CA ASP A 540 -1.63 -15.25 -22.48
C ASP A 540 -1.81 -16.38 -21.46
N LYS A 541 -0.77 -17.19 -21.22
CA LYS A 541 -0.79 -18.24 -20.20
C LYS A 541 -1.18 -17.72 -18.82
N PHE A 542 -0.64 -16.57 -18.40
CA PHE A 542 -0.98 -15.96 -17.11
C PHE A 542 -2.48 -15.63 -17.01
N PHE A 543 -3.02 -14.95 -18.02
CA PHE A 543 -4.44 -14.58 -18.01
C PHE A 543 -5.37 -15.77 -18.24
N ASP A 544 -4.99 -16.75 -19.04
CA ASP A 544 -5.76 -17.96 -19.29
C ASP A 544 -5.86 -18.82 -18.02
N GLN A 545 -4.76 -18.95 -17.28
CA GLN A 545 -4.78 -19.61 -15.97
C GLN A 545 -5.69 -18.88 -14.98
N TRP A 546 -5.63 -17.55 -14.97
CA TRP A 546 -6.52 -16.76 -14.14
C TRP A 546 -7.99 -16.94 -14.56
N HIS A 547 -8.32 -16.87 -15.85
CA HIS A 547 -9.69 -17.06 -16.34
C HIS A 547 -10.20 -18.48 -16.10
N ALA A 548 -9.37 -19.51 -16.31
CA ALA A 548 -9.75 -20.89 -16.07
C ALA A 548 -10.11 -21.14 -14.59
N LYS A 549 -9.36 -20.51 -13.67
CA LYS A 549 -9.62 -20.61 -12.23
C LYS A 549 -10.82 -19.79 -11.78
N TRP A 550 -10.91 -18.54 -12.24
CA TRP A 550 -11.82 -17.55 -11.66
C TRP A 550 -13.07 -17.30 -12.50
N GLY A 551 -12.98 -17.40 -13.83
CA GLY A 551 -14.04 -17.00 -14.77
C GLY A 551 -15.39 -17.64 -14.48
N ILE A 552 -15.42 -18.93 -14.16
CA ILE A 552 -16.66 -19.63 -13.79
C ILE A 552 -17.12 -19.22 -12.38
N SER A 553 -16.20 -19.15 -11.42
CA SER A 553 -16.52 -18.90 -10.00
C SER A 553 -17.09 -17.51 -9.72
N ILE A 554 -16.66 -16.49 -10.48
CA ILE A 554 -17.07 -15.09 -10.31
C ILE A 554 -17.90 -14.57 -11.48
N GLY A 555 -18.16 -15.41 -12.48
CA GLY A 555 -18.96 -15.06 -13.64
C GLY A 555 -20.43 -14.95 -13.27
N THR A 556 -21.14 -14.00 -13.90
CA THR A 556 -22.58 -13.80 -13.69
C THR A 556 -23.38 -14.23 -14.92
N GLY A 557 -24.63 -14.64 -14.65
CA GLY A 557 -25.57 -15.09 -15.68
C GLY A 557 -25.26 -16.48 -16.26
N PRO A 558 -26.09 -16.97 -17.19
CA PRO A 558 -25.99 -18.34 -17.72
C PRO A 558 -24.69 -18.61 -18.49
N GLN A 559 -24.04 -17.56 -18.98
CA GLN A 559 -22.78 -17.62 -19.73
C GLN A 559 -21.55 -17.37 -18.87
N HIS A 560 -21.72 -17.19 -17.54
CA HIS A 560 -20.65 -16.93 -16.59
C HIS A 560 -19.71 -15.81 -17.05
N ARG A 561 -20.28 -14.70 -17.56
CA ARG A 561 -19.47 -13.57 -18.03
C ARG A 561 -18.94 -12.80 -16.82
N LEU A 562 -17.70 -12.34 -16.91
CA LEU A 562 -17.16 -11.45 -15.89
C LEU A 562 -18.02 -10.18 -15.79
N PRO A 563 -18.31 -9.68 -14.57
CA PRO A 563 -18.93 -8.37 -14.42
C PRO A 563 -18.10 -7.30 -15.14
N PRO A 564 -18.74 -6.30 -15.79
CA PRO A 564 -18.00 -5.31 -16.58
C PRO A 564 -16.89 -4.60 -15.81
N TYR A 565 -17.11 -4.32 -14.53
CA TYR A 565 -16.09 -3.75 -13.64
C TYR A 565 -14.83 -4.64 -13.57
N VAL A 566 -14.99 -5.94 -13.32
CA VAL A 566 -13.88 -6.91 -13.24
C VAL A 566 -13.20 -7.04 -14.61
N GLN A 567 -13.98 -7.11 -15.69
CA GLN A 567 -13.46 -7.17 -17.05
C GLN A 567 -12.55 -5.97 -17.37
N ILE A 568 -12.94 -4.76 -16.99
CA ILE A 568 -12.11 -3.56 -17.17
C ILE A 568 -10.82 -3.67 -16.36
N LEU A 569 -10.88 -4.15 -15.10
CA LEU A 569 -9.68 -4.30 -14.27
C LEU A 569 -8.68 -5.29 -14.87
N VAL A 570 -9.16 -6.46 -15.33
CA VAL A 570 -8.33 -7.51 -15.94
C VAL A 570 -7.72 -7.01 -17.25
N THR A 571 -8.54 -6.45 -18.13
CA THR A 571 -8.09 -5.95 -19.45
C THR A 571 -7.10 -4.79 -19.31
N HIS A 572 -7.34 -3.87 -18.37
CA HIS A 572 -6.37 -2.80 -18.10
C HIS A 572 -5.09 -3.32 -17.47
N THR A 573 -5.15 -4.37 -16.64
CA THR A 573 -3.93 -5.02 -16.12
C THR A 573 -3.07 -5.54 -17.27
N ARG A 574 -3.71 -6.13 -18.30
CA ARG A 574 -3.04 -6.53 -19.55
C ARG A 574 -2.42 -5.34 -20.29
N LEU A 575 -3.17 -4.24 -20.45
CA LEU A 575 -2.63 -3.00 -21.04
C LEU A 575 -1.41 -2.48 -20.25
N SER A 576 -1.49 -2.48 -18.92
CA SER A 576 -0.44 -1.97 -18.03
C SER A 576 0.86 -2.76 -18.18
N ILE A 577 0.75 -4.07 -18.44
CA ILE A 577 1.89 -4.93 -18.75
C ILE A 577 2.63 -4.36 -19.95
N TYR A 578 1.96 -4.28 -21.10
CA TYR A 578 2.56 -3.78 -22.34
C TYR A 578 3.04 -2.34 -22.24
N SER A 579 2.26 -1.43 -21.66
CA SER A 579 2.63 -0.02 -21.57
C SER A 579 3.86 0.22 -20.68
N SER A 580 4.11 -0.64 -19.69
CA SER A 580 5.27 -0.48 -18.80
C SER A 580 6.60 -0.87 -19.45
N VAL A 581 6.58 -1.77 -20.43
CA VAL A 581 7.76 -2.29 -21.13
C VAL A 581 7.84 -1.81 -22.58
N ILE A 582 6.90 -0.96 -23.02
CA ILE A 582 6.86 -0.46 -24.39
C ILE A 582 8.15 0.25 -24.82
N ASN A 583 8.81 0.92 -23.86
CA ASN A 583 10.08 1.61 -24.05
C ASN A 583 11.26 0.86 -23.41
N HIS A 584 11.17 -0.46 -23.25
CA HIS A 584 12.24 -1.24 -22.63
C HIS A 584 13.54 -1.10 -23.44
N PRO A 585 14.65 -0.67 -22.83
CA PRO A 585 15.85 -0.24 -23.56
C PRO A 585 16.53 -1.39 -24.34
N THR A 586 16.31 -2.63 -23.91
CA THR A 586 16.89 -3.83 -24.50
C THR A 586 15.95 -4.55 -25.47
N ALA A 587 14.71 -4.08 -25.67
CA ALA A 587 13.75 -4.76 -26.52
C ALA A 587 14.07 -4.61 -28.01
N PRO A 588 14.16 -5.72 -28.78
CA PRO A 588 14.26 -5.70 -30.24
C PRO A 588 13.10 -4.97 -30.92
N THR A 589 13.29 -4.59 -32.18
CA THR A 589 12.30 -3.86 -32.96
C THR A 589 10.98 -4.61 -33.09
N GLU A 590 11.02 -5.91 -33.34
CA GLU A 590 9.86 -6.80 -33.46
C GLU A 590 9.08 -6.86 -32.14
N VAL A 591 9.79 -6.92 -31.01
CA VAL A 591 9.19 -6.91 -29.67
C VAL A 591 8.52 -5.56 -29.37
N ARG A 592 9.13 -4.45 -29.79
CA ARG A 592 8.50 -3.12 -29.68
C ARG A 592 7.22 -3.04 -30.52
N HIS A 593 7.23 -3.52 -31.77
CA HIS A 593 6.03 -3.59 -32.60
C HIS A 593 4.93 -4.43 -31.94
N PHE A 594 5.29 -5.58 -31.36
CA PHE A 594 4.37 -6.42 -30.61
C PHE A 594 3.75 -5.66 -29.42
N PHE A 595 4.54 -4.96 -28.60
CA PHE A 595 4.01 -4.16 -27.48
C PHE A 595 3.06 -3.06 -27.94
N HIS A 596 3.34 -2.42 -29.07
CA HIS A 596 2.45 -1.42 -29.66
C HIS A 596 1.12 -2.04 -30.09
N ALA A 597 1.15 -3.14 -30.85
CA ALA A 597 -0.05 -3.80 -31.36
C ALA A 597 -0.90 -4.41 -30.22
N ALA A 598 -0.27 -5.18 -29.33
CA ALA A 598 -0.94 -5.82 -28.19
C ALA A 598 -1.44 -4.80 -27.16
N GLY A 599 -0.68 -3.72 -26.94
CA GLY A 599 -1.10 -2.58 -26.13
C GLY A 599 -2.31 -1.87 -26.73
N LEU A 600 -2.30 -1.58 -28.04
CA LEU A 600 -3.43 -0.94 -28.72
C LEU A 600 -4.68 -1.81 -28.62
N SER A 601 -4.58 -3.10 -28.92
CA SER A 601 -5.70 -4.05 -28.77
C SER A 601 -6.28 -4.04 -27.36
N SER A 602 -5.42 -4.12 -26.34
CA SER A 602 -5.85 -4.07 -24.94
C SER A 602 -6.54 -2.74 -24.58
N ALA A 603 -6.04 -1.62 -25.11
CA ALA A 603 -6.62 -0.30 -24.88
C ALA A 603 -8.02 -0.16 -25.52
N LEU A 604 -8.21 -0.66 -26.74
CA LEU A 604 -9.53 -0.70 -27.39
C LEU A 604 -10.51 -1.56 -26.58
N ASN A 605 -10.06 -2.72 -26.09
CA ASN A 605 -10.90 -3.62 -25.29
C ASN A 605 -11.30 -3.02 -23.93
N VAL A 606 -10.44 -2.22 -23.29
CA VAL A 606 -10.82 -1.48 -22.06
C VAL A 606 -11.97 -0.52 -22.33
N MET A 607 -11.87 0.29 -23.38
CA MET A 607 -12.91 1.25 -23.77
C MET A 607 -14.22 0.54 -24.16
N ARG A 608 -14.10 -0.53 -24.94
CA ARG A 608 -15.23 -1.38 -25.35
C ARG A 608 -15.96 -2.00 -24.16
N ALA A 609 -15.23 -2.54 -23.18
CA ALA A 609 -15.83 -3.11 -21.97
C ALA A 609 -16.60 -2.05 -21.16
N ALA A 610 -16.12 -0.79 -21.15
CA ALA A 610 -16.82 0.32 -20.51
C ALA A 610 -18.13 0.68 -21.24
N ILE A 611 -18.11 0.75 -22.57
CA ILE A 611 -19.29 1.05 -23.39
C ILE A 611 -20.34 -0.05 -23.27
N GLN A 612 -19.96 -1.31 -23.49
CA GLN A 612 -20.89 -2.45 -23.43
C GLN A 612 -21.42 -2.69 -22.01
N GLY A 613 -20.64 -2.30 -20.99
CA GLY A 613 -20.95 -2.49 -19.58
C GLY A 613 -21.68 -1.33 -18.91
N GLU A 614 -21.98 -0.23 -19.61
CA GLU A 614 -22.43 1.05 -19.04
C GLU A 614 -23.52 0.87 -17.96
N GLY A 615 -24.53 0.04 -18.23
CA GLY A 615 -25.66 -0.17 -17.33
C GLY A 615 -25.30 -0.71 -15.93
N GLN A 616 -24.12 -1.30 -15.75
CA GLN A 616 -23.62 -1.81 -14.47
C GLN A 616 -22.45 -0.99 -13.89
N LEU A 617 -22.07 0.11 -14.55
CA LEU A 617 -20.91 0.94 -14.17
C LEU A 617 -21.31 2.26 -13.52
N SER A 618 -22.58 2.43 -13.15
CA SER A 618 -23.07 3.66 -12.52
C SER A 618 -22.26 4.01 -11.27
N SER A 619 -21.91 3.05 -10.42
CA SER A 619 -21.10 3.26 -9.21
C SER A 619 -19.60 3.09 -9.42
N MET A 620 -19.12 3.09 -10.67
CA MET A 620 -17.72 2.83 -10.99
C MET A 620 -16.78 3.78 -10.21
N PRO A 621 -15.70 3.25 -9.60
CA PRO A 621 -14.68 4.02 -8.90
C PRO A 621 -13.93 4.99 -9.80
N ASN A 622 -13.48 6.09 -9.21
CA ASN A 622 -12.61 7.08 -9.82
C ASN A 622 -11.35 6.47 -10.47
N ASN A 623 -10.69 5.51 -9.82
CA ASN A 623 -9.50 4.85 -10.39
C ASN A 623 -9.80 4.17 -11.74
N THR A 624 -11.01 3.62 -11.90
CA THR A 624 -11.39 2.96 -13.15
C THR A 624 -11.65 3.98 -14.26
N ALA A 625 -12.15 5.18 -13.93
CA ALA A 625 -12.22 6.27 -14.90
C ALA A 625 -10.81 6.67 -15.38
N ILE A 626 -9.83 6.76 -14.49
CA ILE A 626 -8.42 7.01 -14.83
C ILE A 626 -7.90 5.92 -15.79
N MET A 627 -8.14 4.65 -15.46
CA MET A 627 -7.73 3.50 -16.28
C MET A 627 -8.34 3.53 -17.69
N ILE A 628 -9.62 3.85 -17.82
CA ILE A 628 -10.31 3.97 -19.11
C ILE A 628 -9.75 5.15 -19.92
N SER A 629 -9.55 6.31 -19.28
CA SER A 629 -8.96 7.47 -19.95
C SER A 629 -7.51 7.26 -20.35
N PHE A 630 -6.73 6.52 -19.54
CA PHE A 630 -5.38 6.11 -19.92
C PHE A 630 -5.40 5.24 -21.18
N ALA A 631 -6.30 4.25 -21.25
CA ALA A 631 -6.48 3.44 -22.45
C ALA A 631 -6.85 4.28 -23.68
N ALA A 632 -7.78 5.22 -23.54
CA ALA A 632 -8.15 6.15 -24.62
C ALA A 632 -6.96 6.98 -25.11
N CYS A 633 -6.21 7.59 -24.20
CA CYS A 633 -5.01 8.38 -24.51
C CYS A 633 -3.91 7.53 -25.17
N PHE A 634 -3.71 6.31 -24.69
CA PHE A 634 -2.76 5.36 -25.26
C PHE A 634 -3.13 4.98 -26.70
N ALA A 635 -4.40 4.64 -26.94
CA ALA A 635 -4.90 4.31 -28.26
C ALA A 635 -4.84 5.50 -29.23
N LEU A 636 -5.17 6.71 -28.76
CA LEU A 636 -5.10 7.94 -29.55
C LEU A 636 -3.67 8.21 -30.02
N ARG A 637 -2.68 8.05 -29.12
CA ARG A 637 -1.27 8.28 -29.45
C ARG A 637 -0.76 7.28 -30.49
N LEU A 638 -1.04 5.99 -30.31
CA LEU A 638 -0.56 4.95 -31.24
C LEU A 638 -1.24 5.03 -32.59
N SER A 639 -2.55 5.28 -32.63
CA SER A 639 -3.29 5.43 -33.90
C SER A 639 -2.88 6.69 -34.67
N GLY A 640 -2.54 7.78 -33.99
CA GLY A 640 -2.04 9.01 -34.63
C GLY A 640 -0.68 8.86 -35.32
N GLN A 641 0.16 7.93 -34.85
CA GLN A 641 1.44 7.58 -35.49
C GLN A 641 1.26 6.70 -36.74
N LEU A 642 0.10 6.05 -36.87
CA LEU A 642 -0.26 5.12 -37.95
C LEU A 642 -1.15 5.79 -39.02
N ALA A 643 -1.17 7.13 -39.07
CA ALA A 643 -2.06 7.93 -39.91
C ALA A 643 -1.78 7.86 -41.44
N GLY A 644 -0.95 6.92 -41.90
CA GLY A 644 -0.81 6.60 -43.32
C GLY A 644 -1.99 5.73 -43.78
N THR A 645 -2.77 6.24 -44.75
CA THR A 645 -3.82 5.56 -45.56
C THR A 645 -4.87 4.68 -44.88
N SER A 646 -4.84 4.47 -43.56
CA SER A 646 -5.70 3.54 -42.82
C SER A 646 -6.87 4.25 -42.11
N ASN A 647 -8.06 3.64 -42.13
CA ASN A 647 -9.23 4.11 -41.36
C ASN A 647 -9.10 3.87 -39.84
N LEU A 648 -7.94 3.41 -39.35
CA LEU A 648 -7.71 3.10 -37.94
C LEU A 648 -7.84 4.36 -37.07
N ALA A 649 -7.16 5.45 -37.42
CA ALA A 649 -7.17 6.68 -36.61
C ALA A 649 -8.56 7.35 -36.50
N PRO A 650 -9.38 7.46 -37.57
CA PRO A 650 -10.79 7.82 -37.45
C PRO A 650 -11.59 6.91 -36.52
N SER A 651 -11.45 5.58 -36.68
CA SER A 651 -12.20 4.58 -35.91
C SER A 651 -11.88 4.62 -34.41
N VAL A 652 -10.60 4.79 -34.06
CA VAL A 652 -10.17 4.96 -32.67
C VAL A 652 -10.74 6.25 -32.06
N ARG A 653 -10.77 7.36 -32.82
CA ARG A 653 -11.38 8.61 -32.35
C ARG A 653 -12.86 8.46 -32.04
N THR A 654 -13.62 7.78 -32.90
CA THR A 654 -15.04 7.48 -32.66
C THR A 654 -15.24 6.67 -31.37
N LEU A 655 -14.44 5.62 -31.14
CA LEU A 655 -14.52 4.84 -29.91
C LEU A 655 -14.21 5.68 -28.66
N ILE A 656 -13.25 6.60 -28.74
CA ILE A 656 -12.92 7.50 -27.63
C ILE A 656 -14.08 8.46 -27.35
N GLU A 657 -14.75 8.98 -28.40
CA GLU A 657 -15.93 9.84 -28.25
C GLU A 657 -17.08 9.12 -27.56
N GLU A 658 -17.41 7.89 -28.00
CA GLU A 658 -18.42 7.05 -27.35
C GLU A 658 -18.08 6.79 -25.87
N THR A 659 -16.82 6.44 -25.61
CA THR A 659 -16.31 6.23 -24.24
C THR A 659 -16.43 7.49 -23.39
N ALA A 660 -16.12 8.65 -23.95
CA ALA A 660 -16.20 9.93 -23.25
C ALA A 660 -17.64 10.27 -22.83
N GLU A 661 -18.61 9.98 -23.69
CA GLU A 661 -20.03 10.15 -23.34
C GLU A 661 -20.46 9.21 -22.22
N VAL A 662 -20.03 7.95 -22.24
CA VAL A 662 -20.29 6.98 -21.15
C VAL A 662 -19.72 7.51 -19.83
N LEU A 663 -18.47 8.01 -19.83
CA LEU A 663 -17.85 8.55 -18.62
C LEU A 663 -18.57 9.79 -18.07
N GLU A 664 -19.08 10.66 -18.94
CA GLU A 664 -19.92 11.80 -18.58
C GLU A 664 -21.24 11.37 -17.95
N ARG A 665 -21.97 10.43 -18.57
CA ARG A 665 -23.24 9.91 -18.04
C ARG A 665 -23.05 9.21 -16.71
N ILE A 666 -22.03 8.37 -16.58
CA ILE A 666 -21.64 7.77 -15.30
C ILE A 666 -21.41 8.90 -14.29
N GLY A 667 -20.48 9.82 -14.55
CA GLY A 667 -20.07 10.84 -13.58
C GLY A 667 -21.17 11.81 -13.14
N SER A 668 -22.25 11.88 -13.92
CA SER A 668 -23.44 12.70 -13.67
C SER A 668 -24.71 11.90 -13.34
N ALA A 669 -24.58 10.62 -12.93
CA ALA A 669 -25.70 9.73 -12.59
C ALA A 669 -26.72 10.35 -11.62
N THR A 670 -26.26 11.19 -10.69
CA THR A 670 -27.12 12.11 -9.92
C THR A 670 -26.63 13.54 -10.07
N LYS A 671 -27.52 14.52 -9.89
CA LYS A 671 -27.18 15.96 -10.01
C LYS A 671 -26.08 16.41 -9.05
N HIS A 672 -25.97 15.77 -7.88
CA HIS A 672 -25.00 16.09 -6.84
C HIS A 672 -23.79 15.14 -6.81
N ARG A 673 -23.69 14.16 -7.72
CA ARG A 673 -22.56 13.23 -7.76
C ARG A 673 -21.24 13.95 -8.04
N ASN A 674 -21.24 14.85 -9.02
CA ASN A 674 -20.04 15.55 -9.52
C ASN A 674 -18.80 14.63 -9.61
N GLY A 675 -18.98 13.47 -10.26
CA GLY A 675 -17.97 12.42 -10.27
C GLY A 675 -16.80 12.74 -11.20
N MET A 676 -15.60 12.30 -10.83
CA MET A 676 -14.38 12.57 -11.62
C MET A 676 -14.50 12.06 -13.07
N SER A 677 -15.21 10.96 -13.30
CA SER A 677 -15.38 10.40 -14.65
C SER A 677 -15.99 11.42 -15.63
N ALA A 678 -16.85 12.33 -15.19
CA ALA A 678 -17.40 13.35 -16.08
C ALA A 678 -16.35 14.37 -16.53
N LEU A 679 -15.38 14.70 -15.65
CA LEU A 679 -14.24 15.56 -16.02
C LEU A 679 -13.35 14.85 -17.04
N TYR A 680 -13.07 13.56 -16.83
CA TYR A 680 -12.32 12.73 -17.77
C TYR A 680 -13.00 12.62 -19.14
N GLY A 681 -14.32 12.42 -19.19
CA GLY A 681 -15.08 12.40 -20.45
C GLY A 681 -14.97 13.72 -21.22
N LYS A 682 -15.17 14.86 -20.55
CA LYS A 682 -15.00 16.19 -21.16
C LYS A 682 -13.59 16.38 -21.72
N TYR A 683 -12.57 15.95 -20.98
CA TYR A 683 -11.17 16.01 -21.43
C TYR A 683 -10.93 15.12 -22.66
N LEU A 684 -11.44 13.89 -22.68
CA LEU A 684 -11.31 12.99 -23.83
C LEU A 684 -11.90 13.61 -25.11
N LYS A 685 -13.09 14.23 -25.03
CA LYS A 685 -13.68 14.96 -26.16
C LYS A 685 -12.78 16.11 -26.65
N TYR A 686 -12.19 16.85 -25.71
CA TYR A 686 -11.29 17.95 -26.04
C TYR A 686 -10.04 17.47 -26.79
N ILE A 687 -9.37 16.42 -26.31
CA ILE A 687 -8.14 15.92 -26.94
C ILE A 687 -8.42 15.28 -28.31
N VAL A 688 -9.54 14.58 -28.49
CA VAL A 688 -9.93 14.01 -29.79
C VAL A 688 -10.16 15.12 -30.81
N LYS A 689 -10.88 16.18 -30.43
CA LYS A 689 -11.10 17.34 -31.30
C LYS A 689 -9.78 18.02 -31.71
N LYS A 690 -8.85 18.17 -30.77
CA LYS A 690 -7.51 18.72 -31.04
C LYS A 690 -6.67 17.83 -31.95
N ALA A 691 -6.75 16.51 -31.77
CA ALA A 691 -6.06 15.55 -32.64
C ALA A 691 -6.63 15.58 -34.06
N ALA A 692 -7.95 15.69 -34.20
CA ALA A 692 -8.63 15.79 -35.49
C ALA A 692 -8.22 17.05 -36.26
N SER A 693 -8.23 18.22 -35.61
CA SER A 693 -7.84 19.48 -36.27
C SER A 693 -6.35 19.51 -36.67
N SER A 694 -5.49 18.85 -35.87
CA SER A 694 -4.07 18.73 -36.20
C SER A 694 -3.85 17.84 -37.44
N ALA A 695 -4.60 16.74 -37.56
CA ALA A 695 -4.56 15.86 -38.74
C ALA A 695 -5.07 16.55 -40.02
N GLU A 696 -6.14 17.35 -39.92
CA GLU A 696 -6.66 18.15 -41.04
C GLU A 696 -5.66 19.20 -41.51
N THR A 697 -4.96 19.85 -40.57
CA THR A 697 -3.94 20.86 -40.87
C THR A 697 -2.71 20.23 -41.54
N ALA A 698 -2.31 19.03 -41.12
CA ALA A 698 -1.22 18.27 -41.75
C ALA A 698 -1.58 17.75 -43.16
N SER A 699 -2.87 17.52 -43.44
CA SER A 699 -3.36 17.00 -44.73
C SER A 699 -3.55 18.08 -45.80
N ARG A 700 -3.47 19.37 -45.46
CA ARG A 700 -3.45 20.45 -46.45
C ARG A 700 -2.07 20.55 -47.09
N PRO A 701 -1.92 20.43 -48.43
CA PRO A 701 -0.64 20.71 -49.06
C PRO A 701 -0.26 22.15 -48.76
N ARG A 702 0.94 22.37 -48.19
CA ARG A 702 1.57 23.69 -48.22
C ARG A 702 1.69 24.07 -49.69
N MET A 703 0.82 24.97 -50.17
CA MET A 703 1.10 25.70 -51.40
C MET A 703 2.42 26.41 -51.17
N ILE A 704 3.48 25.89 -51.78
CA ILE A 704 4.72 26.63 -51.95
C ILE A 704 4.35 27.83 -52.79
N GLU A 705 4.28 28.99 -52.15
CA GLU A 705 4.21 30.28 -52.81
C GLU A 705 5.49 30.41 -53.64
N ALA A 706 5.40 30.07 -54.92
CA ALA A 706 6.51 30.14 -55.84
C ALA A 706 6.97 31.60 -55.93
N LEU A 707 8.16 31.87 -55.39
CA LEU A 707 8.89 33.11 -55.56
C LEU A 707 9.01 33.42 -57.06
N SER A 708 8.31 34.45 -57.52
CA SER A 708 8.43 35.00 -58.87
C SER A 708 9.89 35.34 -59.21
N PRO A 709 10.44 34.89 -60.35
CA PRO A 709 11.73 35.36 -60.81
C PRO A 709 11.61 36.80 -61.30
N ARG A 710 12.46 37.69 -60.76
CA ARG A 710 12.69 39.02 -61.30
C ARG A 710 13.21 38.88 -62.74
N HIS A 711 12.39 39.24 -63.74
CA HIS A 711 12.87 39.56 -65.07
C HIS A 711 12.63 41.03 -65.39
N THR A 712 13.74 41.68 -65.72
CA THR A 712 13.88 42.98 -66.36
C THR A 712 12.99 43.13 -67.59
N ALA A 713 12.36 44.30 -67.70
CA ALA A 713 11.71 44.85 -68.90
C ALA A 713 12.66 44.81 -70.14
N PRO A 714 12.18 44.95 -71.41
CA PRO A 714 11.05 45.79 -71.80
C PRO A 714 10.16 45.33 -72.98
N PHE A 715 9.18 46.20 -73.27
CA PHE A 715 8.35 46.35 -74.47
C PHE A 715 6.99 45.66 -74.55
N GLN A 716 5.97 46.49 -74.29
CA GLN A 716 4.61 46.37 -74.81
C GLN A 716 4.60 46.58 -76.33
N ARG A 717 3.84 45.75 -77.06
CA ARG A 717 2.90 46.25 -78.08
C ARG A 717 1.79 45.25 -78.40
N ASN A 718 0.59 45.66 -77.99
CA ASN A 718 -0.70 45.59 -78.66
C ASN A 718 -1.42 44.26 -79.00
N THR A 719 -2.74 44.40 -78.85
CA THR A 719 -3.89 43.74 -79.52
C THR A 719 -4.42 42.40 -78.99
N GLN A 720 -5.58 42.49 -78.32
CA GLN A 720 -6.66 41.50 -78.29
C GLN A 720 -7.33 41.36 -79.69
N PRO A 721 -8.36 40.52 -79.88
CA PRO A 721 -8.56 39.10 -79.51
C PRO A 721 -9.00 38.27 -80.73
N GLY A 722 -8.94 36.93 -80.67
CA GLY A 722 -9.38 36.09 -81.80
C GLY A 722 -9.92 34.72 -81.37
N PHE A 723 -11.20 34.50 -81.66
CA PHE A 723 -11.94 33.24 -81.60
C PHE A 723 -11.29 32.11 -82.42
N SER A 724 -11.43 30.86 -81.99
CA SER A 724 -11.92 29.77 -82.88
C SER A 724 -12.34 28.52 -82.10
N VAL A 725 -13.36 27.87 -82.63
CA VAL A 725 -14.07 26.68 -82.17
C VAL A 725 -13.72 25.50 -83.09
N ALA A 726 -13.74 24.29 -82.53
CA ALA A 726 -13.83 22.95 -83.16
C ALA A 726 -12.62 22.45 -83.97
N ASP A 727 -12.16 21.23 -83.66
CA ASP A 727 -12.62 20.06 -84.43
C ASP A 727 -12.34 18.71 -83.74
N ALA A 728 -13.11 17.71 -84.15
CA ALA A 728 -13.24 16.39 -83.54
C ALA A 728 -12.38 15.28 -84.20
N MET A 729 -12.32 14.15 -83.50
CA MET A 729 -12.12 12.75 -83.97
C MET A 729 -10.70 12.16 -83.94
N ALA A 730 -10.50 11.17 -83.07
CA ALA A 730 -10.39 9.75 -83.48
C ALA A 730 -10.23 8.83 -82.25
N ALA A 731 -10.99 7.74 -82.25
CA ALA A 731 -11.01 6.71 -81.23
C ALA A 731 -9.82 5.74 -81.33
N GLY A 732 -9.28 5.34 -80.17
CA GLY A 732 -8.47 4.14 -79.97
C GLY A 732 -8.96 3.41 -78.71
N PRO A 733 -8.87 2.08 -78.63
CA PRO A 733 -9.55 1.28 -77.60
C PRO A 733 -8.93 1.49 -76.21
N PRO A 734 -9.72 1.48 -75.12
CA PRO A 734 -9.14 1.52 -73.78
C PRO A 734 -8.42 0.19 -73.49
N PRO A 735 -7.21 0.21 -72.90
CA PRO A 735 -6.67 -0.98 -72.29
C PRO A 735 -7.59 -1.38 -71.13
N VAL A 736 -7.93 -2.66 -71.08
CA VAL A 736 -8.65 -3.31 -69.99
C VAL A 736 -7.90 -3.02 -68.69
N SER A 737 -8.39 -2.08 -67.89
CA SER A 737 -7.97 -1.93 -66.50
C SER A 737 -8.45 -3.18 -65.78
N GLY A 738 -7.50 -4.02 -65.35
CA GLY A 738 -7.78 -5.09 -64.41
C GLY A 738 -8.53 -4.52 -63.21
N TYR A 739 -9.52 -5.29 -62.76
CA TYR A 739 -10.17 -5.11 -61.47
C TYR A 739 -9.09 -5.02 -60.39
N MET A 740 -8.73 -3.81 -59.96
CA MET A 740 -8.23 -3.63 -58.60
C MET A 740 -9.47 -3.65 -57.71
N ASP A 741 -9.54 -4.62 -56.80
CA ASP A 741 -10.47 -4.55 -55.69
C ASP A 741 -10.34 -3.17 -55.02
N PRO A 742 -11.46 -2.51 -54.66
CA PRO A 742 -11.41 -1.24 -53.97
C PRO A 742 -10.63 -1.40 -52.65
N PRO A 743 -9.90 -0.37 -52.17
CA PRO A 743 -9.31 -0.41 -50.84
C PRO A 743 -10.42 -0.68 -49.82
N VAL A 744 -10.25 -1.74 -49.02
CA VAL A 744 -11.28 -2.43 -48.22
C VAL A 744 -11.87 -1.58 -47.08
N TRP A 745 -11.46 -0.32 -46.96
CA TRP A 745 -11.89 0.60 -45.90
C TRP A 745 -12.54 1.86 -46.48
N SER A 746 -13.74 1.72 -47.03
CA SER A 746 -14.57 2.89 -47.40
C SER A 746 -15.23 3.53 -46.17
N GLU A 747 -15.42 2.76 -45.08
CA GLU A 747 -16.13 3.18 -43.87
C GLU A 747 -15.26 3.00 -42.60
N PRO A 748 -15.45 3.85 -41.57
CA PRO A 748 -14.82 3.68 -40.26
C PRO A 748 -15.26 2.39 -39.56
N ILE A 749 -14.34 1.73 -38.86
CA ILE A 749 -14.57 0.50 -38.09
C ILE A 749 -15.29 0.84 -36.79
N GLN A 750 -16.41 0.17 -36.51
CA GLN A 750 -17.13 0.32 -35.26
C GLN A 750 -16.57 -0.61 -34.18
N PHE A 751 -15.46 -0.24 -33.54
CA PHE A 751 -14.80 -1.06 -32.52
C PHE A 751 -15.69 -1.40 -31.30
N SER A 752 -16.69 -0.58 -31.00
CA SER A 752 -17.57 -0.77 -29.84
C SER A 752 -18.50 -1.99 -29.97
N SER A 753 -18.82 -2.42 -31.19
CA SER A 753 -19.70 -3.56 -31.47
C SER A 753 -18.93 -4.87 -31.73
N MET A 754 -17.60 -4.83 -31.80
CA MET A 754 -16.76 -5.98 -32.11
C MET A 754 -16.49 -6.88 -30.88
N SER A 755 -16.08 -8.12 -31.13
CA SER A 755 -15.48 -9.03 -30.14
C SER A 755 -13.97 -8.83 -30.03
N ASP A 756 -13.35 -9.41 -28.99
CA ASP A 756 -11.90 -9.33 -28.78
C ASP A 756 -11.12 -9.89 -29.98
N ASP A 757 -11.53 -11.05 -30.49
CA ASP A 757 -10.90 -11.71 -31.64
C ASP A 757 -11.03 -10.86 -32.92
N GLN A 758 -12.19 -10.24 -33.12
CA GLN A 758 -12.41 -9.35 -34.26
C GLN A 758 -11.53 -8.10 -34.20
N ILE A 759 -11.25 -7.57 -33.01
CA ILE A 759 -10.34 -6.43 -32.84
C ILE A 759 -8.90 -6.85 -33.14
N VAL A 760 -8.46 -8.01 -32.63
CA VAL A 760 -7.12 -8.55 -32.93
C VAL A 760 -6.97 -8.79 -34.42
N GLU A 761 -7.98 -9.37 -35.07
CA GLU A 761 -7.99 -9.60 -36.52
C GLU A 761 -7.93 -8.27 -37.30
N ALA A 762 -8.74 -7.28 -36.93
CA ALA A 762 -8.73 -5.96 -37.57
C ALA A 762 -7.37 -5.27 -37.43
N LEU A 763 -6.73 -5.36 -36.26
CA LEU A 763 -5.40 -4.79 -36.04
C LEU A 763 -4.31 -5.56 -36.78
N SER A 764 -4.39 -6.89 -36.86
CA SER A 764 -3.41 -7.71 -37.60
C SER A 764 -3.39 -7.39 -39.10
N ARG A 765 -4.56 -7.07 -39.68
CA ARG A 765 -4.70 -6.65 -41.08
C ARG A 765 -4.07 -5.29 -41.33
N VAL A 766 -4.18 -4.35 -40.38
CA VAL A 766 -3.48 -3.06 -40.41
C VAL A 766 -1.97 -3.23 -40.17
N ASN A 767 -1.57 -4.21 -39.37
CA ASN A 767 -0.16 -4.48 -39.05
C ASN A 767 0.67 -5.01 -40.23
N ASN A 768 0.02 -5.63 -41.22
CA ASN A 768 0.67 -6.10 -42.45
C ASN A 768 0.97 -4.98 -43.46
N GLU A 769 0.49 -3.75 -43.23
CA GLU A 769 0.81 -2.56 -44.06
C GLU A 769 2.00 -1.73 -43.50
N PHE A 770 2.69 -2.23 -42.48
CA PHE A 770 3.85 -1.55 -41.87
C PHE A 770 5.06 -1.59 -42.83
N GLU A 771 5.25 -0.53 -43.63
CA GLU A 771 6.48 -0.41 -44.43
C GLU A 771 7.71 -0.15 -43.52
N PRO A 772 8.88 -0.77 -43.80
CA PRO A 772 10.12 -0.57 -43.04
C PRO A 772 10.74 0.85 -43.18
N GLY A 773 10.18 1.71 -44.03
CA GLY A 773 10.77 2.98 -44.44
C GLY A 773 10.40 4.21 -43.60
N MET A 774 9.51 4.08 -42.62
CA MET A 774 9.10 5.23 -41.81
C MET A 774 10.16 5.51 -40.72
N SER A 775 11.09 6.43 -41.04
CA SER A 775 12.09 6.98 -40.12
C SER A 775 11.47 7.28 -38.75
N MET A 776 11.81 6.44 -37.76
CA MET A 776 11.56 6.71 -36.33
C MET A 776 12.09 8.10 -36.00
N TYR A 777 11.21 9.04 -35.74
CA TYR A 777 11.59 10.26 -35.03
C TYR A 777 12.20 9.83 -33.67
N PRO A 778 13.35 10.38 -33.26
CA PRO A 778 13.97 10.03 -31.99
C PRO A 778 13.00 10.31 -30.84
N TRP A 779 12.73 9.28 -30.04
CA TRP A 779 11.92 9.35 -28.81
C TRP A 779 12.64 10.03 -27.63
N ASP A 780 13.79 10.68 -27.88
CA ASP A 780 14.60 11.37 -26.85
C ASP A 780 13.98 12.69 -26.37
N ASP A 781 12.92 13.18 -27.03
CA ASP A 781 12.26 14.38 -26.57
C ASP A 781 11.29 14.04 -25.45
N ALA A 782 11.76 14.16 -24.21
CA ALA A 782 10.93 14.21 -23.01
C ALA A 782 9.78 15.25 -23.11
N ALA A 783 9.84 16.16 -24.08
CA ALA A 783 8.77 17.07 -24.50
C ALA A 783 7.56 16.37 -25.15
N ALA A 784 7.67 15.12 -25.64
CA ALA A 784 6.54 14.39 -26.26
C ALA A 784 5.50 13.86 -25.24
N LEU A 785 5.72 14.10 -23.94
CA LEU A 785 4.76 13.91 -22.85
C LEU A 785 4.16 15.25 -22.36
N ASP A 786 4.50 16.40 -22.96
CA ASP A 786 4.00 17.72 -22.53
C ASP A 786 2.47 17.89 -22.66
N TRP A 787 1.76 16.98 -23.33
CA TRP A 787 0.29 16.99 -23.40
C TRP A 787 -0.37 16.17 -22.27
N LEU A 788 0.37 15.29 -21.60
CA LEU A 788 0.02 14.73 -20.29
C LEU A 788 0.35 15.72 -19.16
N ASN A 789 0.91 16.90 -19.48
CA ASN A 789 1.06 18.00 -18.54
C ASN A 789 -0.33 18.61 -18.29
N TRP A 790 -1.03 18.05 -17.30
CA TRP A 790 -2.34 18.47 -16.77
C TRP A 790 -2.45 19.98 -16.51
N SER A 791 -1.31 20.66 -16.42
CA SER A 791 -1.09 22.08 -16.16
C SER A 791 -1.61 23.03 -17.24
N ASN A 792 -1.89 22.56 -18.46
CA ASN A 792 -2.23 23.41 -19.62
C ASN A 792 -3.71 23.35 -20.06
N LEU A 793 -4.63 22.98 -19.17
CA LEU A 793 -6.06 23.00 -19.46
C LEU A 793 -6.64 24.43 -19.28
N PRO A 794 -7.49 24.91 -20.20
CA PRO A 794 -8.31 26.09 -19.90
C PRO A 794 -9.19 25.80 -18.68
N GLU A 795 -9.37 26.77 -17.79
CA GLU A 795 -10.24 26.65 -16.62
C GLU A 795 -11.63 26.18 -17.07
N PHE A 796 -11.98 24.92 -16.77
CA PHE A 796 -13.34 24.45 -16.93
C PHE A 796 -14.17 25.10 -15.82
N ALA A 797 -14.85 26.20 -16.13
CA ALA A 797 -15.78 26.85 -15.23
C ALA A 797 -16.83 25.83 -14.74
N SER A 798 -16.96 25.77 -13.41
CA SER A 798 -17.82 24.89 -12.62
C SER A 798 -19.31 25.01 -12.93
#